data_AF-A0AAJ0GFX6-F1
#
_entry.id   AF-A0AAJ0GFX6-F1
#
_cell.length_a   1.000
_cell.length_b   1.000
_cell.length_c   1.000
_cell.angle_alpha   90.00
_cell.angle_beta   90.00
_cell.angle_gamma   90.00
#
_symmetry.space_group_name_H-M   'P 1'
#
loop_
_entity.id
_entity.type
_entity.pdbx_description
1 polymer ?
#
loop_
_entity_poly.entity_id
_entity_poly.type
_entity_poly.pdbx_seq_one_letter_code
_entity_poly.pdbx_strand_id
1 'polypeptide(L)'
;MFGKTDDVGSDEQEADGKSHKKVGDKLKHPFSGLREKLKDSHLYDVKVGAIHLKHRVGKLENLVNTNHRHDEEHEQKTDKKRTLIAEGHRFQSFAPERDGNRIKWYVDGRDYFHAVSVALERAKETIYIADWWISPELFLRRPPHFNKEWRLDHTLKRAAERGVKIYIVIYKEVKQALTCNSEHTKHSLEALCPEGTPGYGNITIMRHPDHNFFENAGDMTFYWAHHEKFIVIDYDLAFIGGLDLCFGRWDVKQHPLADAHPAGVQNEIFPGQDFNNNRIMDFQTVNDWKTNELSKVEYGRMPWHDVSMGLIGPCVYDIAEHFCLRWNFCKRDKYKRDEEYDWLTMTGRTGEQEDLISVQRPKHPVGEYIHHPLSPLQNKRGNPFQARLVHQEGQAVAGVEEEDDVFHDAPENLDEHGYTQEQHRPPDAWIEDHVRTSHLHRPKFKTDKTLPHLPDEAQHRDAAHSEPTMQEHTRMTGNDPKKEGTITASGGVHEKEKGYESNIAGWGVEGGHGTVRAQIVRSSADWSSGILTEQSIQNAYCQVIRDAKHYVYIENQFFITATGDQQSPVHNLIGKAIVDAVVAAAKDDRKFRVIILIPCIPGFAGDLRSDAATGTRAIMDYQYKSICRGEHSIYGQITAAGVDPTNYIFVFNLRSYDRINNTPALKKQQETSGVSYQELQRAQAEEIMNEGVHGAPGEKQPKPKRKGEGNKAAHKGQPTGPKQLLKYNVEKQAESSESESDLDEDPSAEKSGASAAERKRVFEERRADVGLADEGKGDHVQSADSIAGDALLSDKKPSEENYAGRPPRTGEDHEMEEEREQEKDNFIQEELYIHGKLLIVDDRTVICGSSNINDRSQLGFHDSELSIVMEDAHTLPTKMDGKEFMAGHHAASLRRILWREHLGLIPPQEMDAEQDVNAQPPDDGYNDFYANDENDALVADPLNDDLWKMWTDRATCNTGVFRHLFHADPDDHIKTFEDYDHFMPAKSHKAGHLFDPYQPVDSVRRELDKIKGHLVWMPLMFLKDAEMAEKGMQVNSWTESVYT
;
A
#
# COMPACT_ATOMS: atom_id res chain seq x y z
N MET A 1 38.73 43.93 -7.93
CA MET A 1 39.36 45.01 -7.15
C MET A 1 40.16 44.37 -6.03
N PHE A 2 41.48 44.60 -6.03
CA PHE A 2 42.51 44.43 -4.98
C PHE A 2 42.33 43.27 -3.98
N GLY A 3 43.17 42.22 -3.97
CA GLY A 3 44.64 42.21 -3.82
C GLY A 3 44.93 41.52 -2.47
N LYS A 4 45.90 40.61 -2.27
CA LYS A 4 47.26 40.50 -2.80
C LYS A 4 47.76 39.06 -2.69
N THR A 5 48.65 38.76 -3.63
CA THR A 5 49.63 37.67 -3.74
C THR A 5 50.72 37.76 -2.66
N ASP A 6 51.47 36.66 -2.48
CA ASP A 6 52.93 36.55 -2.71
C ASP A 6 53.38 35.16 -2.16
N ASP A 7 53.83 34.19 -2.99
CA ASP A 7 55.19 34.01 -3.58
C ASP A 7 56.19 33.34 -2.58
N VAL A 8 57.08 32.37 -2.84
CA VAL A 8 57.60 31.59 -3.99
C VAL A 8 58.38 30.35 -3.43
N GLY A 9 58.53 29.28 -4.24
CA GLY A 9 59.79 28.54 -4.56
C GLY A 9 60.55 27.73 -3.49
N SER A 10 60.77 26.41 -3.71
CA SER A 10 61.97 25.76 -4.35
C SER A 10 63.19 25.71 -3.41
N ASP A 11 64.01 24.67 -3.19
CA ASP A 11 64.32 23.42 -3.87
C ASP A 11 65.15 22.52 -2.91
N GLU A 12 65.14 21.21 -3.18
CA GLU A 12 66.24 20.21 -3.16
C GLU A 12 67.13 19.88 -1.91
N GLN A 13 67.19 18.56 -1.64
CA GLN A 13 68.36 17.67 -1.36
C GLN A 13 69.26 18.02 -0.14
N GLU A 14 69.71 17.14 0.76
CA GLU A 14 70.39 15.83 0.64
C GLU A 14 70.55 15.27 2.10
N ALA A 15 70.28 13.99 2.34
CA ALA A 15 71.24 12.92 2.68
C ALA A 15 71.92 12.89 4.09
N ASP A 16 71.58 11.81 4.80
CA ASP A 16 72.46 10.88 5.54
C ASP A 16 72.96 11.19 6.98
N GLY A 17 73.05 10.12 7.80
CA GLY A 17 73.81 10.14 9.05
C GLY A 17 73.24 9.38 10.27
N LYS A 18 73.62 8.11 10.43
CA LYS A 18 73.26 7.18 11.51
C LYS A 18 73.92 7.44 12.89
N SER A 19 73.16 7.07 13.94
CA SER A 19 73.53 6.36 15.20
C SER A 19 74.51 6.97 16.22
N HIS A 20 74.10 7.11 17.51
CA HIS A 20 74.25 6.09 18.57
C HIS A 20 73.85 6.60 19.99
N LYS A 21 73.11 5.75 20.75
CA LYS A 21 73.24 5.33 22.18
C LYS A 21 73.63 6.40 23.24
N LYS A 22 73.13 6.43 24.50
CA LYS A 22 72.34 5.55 25.38
C LYS A 22 72.17 6.29 26.74
N VAL A 23 71.10 5.98 27.50
CA VAL A 23 70.98 5.97 28.99
C VAL A 23 71.09 7.35 29.68
N GLY A 24 70.25 7.79 30.61
CA GLY A 24 69.17 7.20 31.39
C GLY A 24 68.98 8.07 32.65
N ASP A 25 67.73 8.15 33.11
CA ASP A 25 67.24 8.57 34.43
C ASP A 25 67.39 10.02 34.92
N LYS A 26 66.22 10.69 35.01
CA LYS A 26 65.63 11.17 36.28
C LYS A 26 64.21 11.71 36.05
N LEU A 27 63.19 11.00 36.53
CA LEU A 27 62.29 11.46 37.61
C LEU A 27 61.19 10.42 37.88
N LYS A 28 61.22 9.90 39.11
CA LYS A 28 60.34 8.87 39.66
C LYS A 28 59.09 9.48 40.30
N HIS A 29 58.03 8.67 40.27
CA HIS A 29 56.83 8.66 41.10
C HIS A 29 57.02 9.03 42.59
N PRO A 30 55.91 9.45 43.23
CA PRO A 30 55.54 8.82 44.49
C PRO A 30 54.02 8.57 44.58
N PHE A 31 53.58 7.32 44.45
CA PHE A 31 52.35 6.83 45.07
C PHE A 31 52.50 5.34 45.38
N SER A 32 53.19 5.04 46.48
CA SER A 32 53.17 3.73 47.13
C SER A 32 52.86 3.96 48.61
N GLY A 33 51.58 3.90 48.98
CA GLY A 33 51.16 4.10 50.36
C GLY A 33 49.69 4.41 50.53
N LEU A 34 48.80 3.60 49.95
CA LEU A 34 47.39 3.49 50.37
C LEU A 34 46.74 2.27 49.70
N ARG A 35 47.36 1.10 49.92
CA ARG A 35 46.80 -0.21 49.58
C ARG A 35 46.71 -1.04 50.86
N GLU A 36 45.93 -0.55 51.81
CA GLU A 36 45.40 -1.37 52.89
C GLU A 36 44.17 -0.67 53.50
N LYS A 37 43.01 -1.06 52.97
CA LYS A 37 41.61 -0.89 53.43
C LYS A 37 40.70 -0.38 52.32
N LEU A 38 39.70 -1.21 52.02
CA LEU A 38 38.52 -1.07 51.15
C LEU A 38 38.56 -2.01 49.94
N LYS A 39 38.25 -3.27 50.26
CA LYS A 39 37.52 -4.17 49.38
C LYS A 39 36.03 -3.84 49.46
N ASP A 40 35.35 -4.17 48.37
CA ASP A 40 33.91 -4.35 48.16
C ASP A 40 33.14 -3.19 47.51
N SER A 41 32.50 -3.58 46.39
CA SER A 41 31.51 -2.90 45.53
C SER A 41 31.88 -1.51 44.97
N HIS A 42 32.45 -1.44 43.76
CA HIS A 42 32.17 -0.37 42.77
C HIS A 42 32.84 -0.51 41.38
N LEU A 43 33.31 -1.69 40.97
CA LEU A 43 33.98 -1.88 39.67
C LEU A 43 33.02 -2.07 38.48
N TYR A 44 31.72 -2.29 38.73
CA TYR A 44 30.70 -2.42 37.68
C TYR A 44 30.22 -1.04 37.19
N ASP A 45 29.93 -0.11 38.11
CA ASP A 45 29.39 1.22 37.78
C ASP A 45 30.38 2.15 37.07
N VAL A 46 31.67 2.03 37.34
CA VAL A 46 32.71 2.82 36.63
C VAL A 46 32.86 2.35 35.18
N LYS A 47 32.67 1.05 34.93
CA LYS A 47 32.73 0.46 33.58
C LYS A 47 31.47 0.81 32.78
N VAL A 48 30.30 0.78 33.42
CA VAL A 48 29.03 1.23 32.82
C VAL A 48 29.06 2.74 32.56
N GLY A 49 29.59 3.55 33.48
CA GLY A 49 29.75 5.00 33.29
C GLY A 49 30.71 5.35 32.15
N ALA A 50 31.81 4.61 31.99
CA ALA A 50 32.75 4.78 30.88
C ALA A 50 32.15 4.33 29.53
N ILE A 51 31.32 3.28 29.52
CA ILE A 51 30.55 2.84 28.34
C ILE A 51 29.50 3.90 27.97
N HIS A 52 28.77 4.46 28.94
CA HIS A 52 27.81 5.54 28.71
C HIS A 52 28.47 6.83 28.20
N LEU A 53 29.68 7.16 28.68
CA LEU A 53 30.45 8.29 28.19
C LEU A 53 30.98 8.04 26.77
N LYS A 54 31.43 6.81 26.48
CA LYS A 54 31.85 6.38 25.13
C LYS A 54 30.67 6.37 24.14
N HIS A 55 29.47 5.96 24.56
CA HIS A 55 28.24 6.10 23.76
C HIS A 55 27.84 7.56 23.54
N ARG A 56 28.05 8.45 24.53
CA ARG A 56 27.79 9.89 24.37
C ARG A 56 28.77 10.59 23.44
N VAL A 57 30.03 10.16 23.44
CA VAL A 57 31.08 10.66 22.55
C VAL A 57 30.91 10.08 21.13
N GLY A 58 30.59 8.78 21.02
CA GLY A 58 30.23 8.14 19.76
C GLY A 58 28.97 8.78 19.12
N LYS A 59 27.97 9.16 19.93
CA LYS A 59 26.82 9.94 19.45
C LYS A 59 27.19 11.34 18.90
N LEU A 60 28.33 11.91 19.32
CA LEU A 60 28.83 13.19 18.80
C LEU A 60 29.68 12.99 17.51
N GLU A 61 30.35 11.86 17.35
CA GLU A 61 31.01 11.47 16.08
C GLU A 61 29.99 11.00 15.02
N ASN A 62 28.88 10.37 15.43
CA ASN A 62 27.76 9.95 14.58
C ASN A 62 27.03 11.13 13.90
N LEU A 63 27.25 12.38 14.35
CA LEU A 63 26.75 13.58 13.69
C LEU A 63 27.53 13.94 12.40
N VAL A 64 28.67 13.28 12.14
CA VAL A 64 29.55 13.55 11.00
C VAL A 64 29.72 12.34 10.08
N ASN A 65 29.42 11.12 10.55
CA ASN A 65 29.36 9.90 9.74
C ASN A 65 27.95 9.28 9.78
N THR A 66 27.14 9.55 8.76
CA THR A 66 25.79 9.00 8.60
C THR A 66 25.79 7.48 8.37
N ASN A 67 26.92 6.88 7.98
CA ASN A 67 27.05 5.44 7.65
C ASN A 67 27.70 4.58 8.75
N HIS A 68 27.69 5.05 10.00
CA HIS A 68 28.37 4.37 11.13
C HIS A 68 27.92 2.92 11.41
N ARG A 69 26.82 2.45 10.81
CA ARG A 69 26.28 1.08 10.91
C ARG A 69 26.92 0.07 9.94
N HIS A 70 27.90 0.52 9.17
CA HIS A 70 28.65 -0.29 8.18
C HIS A 70 30.17 -0.23 8.43
N ASP A 71 30.59 0.27 9.60
CA ASP A 71 31.99 0.55 9.90
C ASP A 71 32.69 -0.68 10.52
N GLU A 72 31.96 -1.60 11.15
CA GLU A 72 32.57 -2.78 11.77
C GLU A 72 32.94 -3.85 10.74
N GLU A 73 34.03 -4.59 10.98
CA GLU A 73 34.56 -5.59 10.02
C GLU A 73 33.51 -6.66 9.63
N HIS A 74 32.62 -7.02 10.56
CA HIS A 74 31.57 -8.01 10.32
C HIS A 74 30.40 -7.45 9.48
N GLU A 75 30.06 -6.17 9.68
CA GLU A 75 29.07 -5.44 8.87
C GLU A 75 29.58 -5.32 7.43
N GLN A 76 30.83 -4.88 7.25
CA GLN A 76 31.48 -4.80 5.94
C GLN A 76 31.57 -6.15 5.21
N LYS A 77 31.74 -7.27 5.94
CA LYS A 77 31.71 -8.62 5.35
C LYS A 77 30.31 -8.96 4.85
N THR A 78 29.28 -8.69 5.65
CA THR A 78 27.87 -8.92 5.30
C THR A 78 27.47 -8.06 4.11
N ASP A 79 27.88 -6.79 4.07
CA ASP A 79 27.59 -5.88 2.97
C ASP A 79 28.26 -6.30 1.68
N LYS A 80 29.55 -6.70 1.73
CA LYS A 80 30.25 -7.27 0.57
C LYS A 80 29.53 -8.49 0.05
N LYS A 81 29.07 -9.37 0.94
CA LYS A 81 28.32 -10.57 0.56
C LYS A 81 26.99 -10.23 -0.11
N ARG A 82 26.18 -9.34 0.47
CA ARG A 82 24.92 -8.87 -0.13
C ARG A 82 25.15 -8.19 -1.48
N THR A 83 26.20 -7.37 -1.58
CA THR A 83 26.58 -6.68 -2.82
C THR A 83 26.94 -7.69 -3.91
N LEU A 84 27.77 -8.69 -3.61
CA LEU A 84 28.13 -9.75 -4.57
C LEU A 84 26.91 -10.55 -5.05
N ILE A 85 25.98 -10.87 -4.14
CA ILE A 85 24.72 -11.54 -4.50
C ILE A 85 23.91 -10.64 -5.44
N ALA A 86 23.72 -9.38 -5.07
CA ALA A 86 22.97 -8.43 -5.88
C ALA A 86 23.60 -8.24 -7.27
N GLU A 87 24.92 -8.02 -7.36
CA GLU A 87 25.66 -7.89 -8.61
C GLU A 87 25.55 -9.12 -9.53
N GLY A 88 25.34 -10.31 -8.95
CA GLY A 88 25.10 -11.55 -9.69
C GLY A 88 23.69 -11.68 -10.27
N HIS A 89 22.74 -10.85 -9.83
CA HIS A 89 21.35 -10.89 -10.28
C HIS A 89 21.02 -9.75 -11.25
N ARG A 90 20.04 -10.01 -12.11
CA ARG A 90 19.43 -8.99 -12.97
C ARG A 90 18.96 -7.79 -12.14
N PHE A 91 19.15 -6.58 -12.69
CA PHE A 91 18.84 -5.29 -12.06
C PHE A 91 19.60 -4.99 -10.75
N GLN A 92 20.60 -5.79 -10.38
CA GLN A 92 21.25 -5.71 -9.09
C GLN A 92 20.29 -5.92 -7.91
N SER A 93 19.32 -6.84 -8.07
CA SER A 93 18.35 -7.14 -7.02
C SER A 93 18.89 -8.09 -5.97
N PHE A 94 18.47 -7.93 -4.72
CA PHE A 94 18.71 -8.95 -3.68
C PHE A 94 18.13 -10.33 -4.05
N ALA A 95 17.08 -10.37 -4.87
CA ALA A 95 16.40 -11.60 -5.28
C ALA A 95 16.78 -11.99 -6.71
N PRO A 96 17.03 -13.29 -6.98
CA PRO A 96 17.26 -13.79 -8.33
C PRO A 96 15.96 -13.82 -9.13
N GLU A 97 16.08 -14.03 -10.44
CA GLU A 97 14.95 -14.40 -11.28
C GLU A 97 14.42 -15.79 -10.87
N ARG A 98 13.10 -15.92 -10.78
CA ARG A 98 12.40 -17.13 -10.37
C ARG A 98 11.43 -17.58 -11.47
N ASP A 99 11.60 -18.81 -11.94
CA ASP A 99 10.62 -19.47 -12.79
C ASP A 99 9.52 -20.15 -11.96
N GLY A 100 8.41 -20.51 -12.60
CA GLY A 100 7.37 -21.32 -11.99
C GLY A 100 6.33 -20.56 -11.15
N ASN A 101 6.27 -19.22 -11.23
CA ASN A 101 5.29 -18.45 -10.48
C ASN A 101 3.93 -18.45 -11.19
N ARG A 102 2.86 -18.63 -10.42
CA ARG A 102 1.48 -18.37 -10.85
C ARG A 102 1.08 -17.01 -10.31
N ILE A 103 0.87 -16.05 -11.20
CA ILE A 103 0.54 -14.67 -10.83
C ILE A 103 -0.77 -14.26 -11.47
N LYS A 104 -1.64 -13.70 -10.64
CA LYS A 104 -2.95 -13.15 -10.99
C LYS A 104 -2.93 -11.65 -10.78
N TRP A 105 -3.47 -10.89 -11.73
CA TRP A 105 -3.67 -9.45 -11.55
C TRP A 105 -5.03 -9.17 -10.92
N TYR A 106 -5.12 -8.08 -10.18
CA TYR A 106 -6.35 -7.49 -9.65
C TYR A 106 -6.38 -6.02 -10.07
N VAL A 107 -7.44 -5.62 -10.75
CA VAL A 107 -7.72 -4.23 -11.08
C VAL A 107 -8.78 -3.76 -10.10
N ASP A 108 -8.49 -2.66 -9.42
CA ASP A 108 -9.28 -2.06 -8.34
C ASP A 108 -9.43 -2.90 -7.05
N GLY A 109 -9.97 -2.22 -6.03
CA GLY A 109 -10.08 -2.75 -4.69
C GLY A 109 -11.08 -3.89 -4.52
N ARG A 110 -12.19 -3.93 -5.29
CA ARG A 110 -13.20 -5.00 -5.14
C ARG A 110 -12.58 -6.38 -5.29
N ASP A 111 -11.90 -6.60 -6.41
CA ASP A 111 -11.36 -7.92 -6.76
C ASP A 111 -10.19 -8.27 -5.82
N TYR A 112 -9.31 -7.30 -5.52
CA TYR A 112 -8.19 -7.48 -4.60
C TYR A 112 -8.64 -7.81 -3.16
N PHE A 113 -9.50 -6.98 -2.56
CA PHE A 113 -9.92 -7.18 -1.17
C PHE A 113 -10.78 -8.42 -0.99
N HIS A 114 -11.57 -8.82 -1.99
CA HIS A 114 -12.24 -10.11 -1.97
C HIS A 114 -11.24 -11.26 -1.92
N ALA A 115 -10.23 -11.27 -2.80
CA ALA A 115 -9.19 -12.30 -2.80
C ALA A 115 -8.42 -12.35 -1.47
N VAL A 116 -8.07 -11.18 -0.91
CA VAL A 116 -7.44 -11.08 0.42
C VAL A 116 -8.35 -11.66 1.49
N SER A 117 -9.66 -11.37 1.48
CA SER A 117 -10.60 -11.89 2.48
C SER A 117 -10.65 -13.43 2.47
N VAL A 118 -10.65 -14.04 1.28
CA VAL A 118 -10.62 -15.50 1.12
C VAL A 118 -9.29 -16.05 1.63
N ALA A 119 -8.18 -15.44 1.26
CA ALA A 119 -6.86 -15.89 1.64
C ALA A 119 -6.59 -15.83 3.16
N LEU A 120 -7.00 -14.74 3.83
CA LEU A 120 -6.90 -14.60 5.28
C LEU A 120 -7.76 -15.64 6.01
N GLU A 121 -8.94 -15.96 5.48
CA GLU A 121 -9.80 -17.00 6.05
C GLU A 121 -9.21 -18.41 5.90
N ARG A 122 -8.36 -18.62 4.89
CA ARG A 122 -7.66 -19.89 4.62
C ARG A 122 -6.35 -20.07 5.38
N ALA A 123 -5.78 -19.01 5.92
CA ALA A 123 -4.48 -19.03 6.61
C ALA A 123 -4.46 -20.06 7.76
N LYS A 124 -3.33 -20.78 7.89
CA LYS A 124 -3.15 -21.91 8.82
C LYS A 124 -2.02 -21.70 9.82
N GLU A 125 -0.96 -20.97 9.47
CA GLU A 125 0.21 -20.83 10.34
C GLU A 125 0.69 -19.40 10.54
N THR A 126 0.87 -18.62 9.48
CA THR A 126 1.54 -17.31 9.54
C THR A 126 0.97 -16.34 8.54
N ILE A 127 0.74 -15.11 8.98
CA ILE A 127 0.42 -13.98 8.11
C ILE A 127 1.46 -12.89 8.37
N TYR A 128 2.15 -12.43 7.33
CA TYR A 128 2.99 -11.23 7.37
C TYR A 128 2.29 -10.10 6.62
N ILE A 129 2.25 -8.90 7.19
CA ILE A 129 1.71 -7.70 6.54
C ILE A 129 2.72 -6.57 6.68
N ALA A 130 3.12 -5.98 5.56
CA ALA A 130 3.82 -4.70 5.53
C ALA A 130 2.94 -3.70 4.77
N ASP A 131 2.67 -2.56 5.39
CA ASP A 131 1.70 -1.61 4.87
C ASP A 131 2.03 -0.17 5.30
N TRP A 132 1.70 0.81 4.46
CA TRP A 132 1.86 2.22 4.79
C TRP A 132 0.73 2.68 5.72
N TRP A 133 -0.49 2.19 5.50
CA TRP A 133 -1.64 2.49 6.34
C TRP A 133 -2.64 1.34 6.37
N ILE A 134 -2.97 0.88 7.57
CA ILE A 134 -4.03 -0.12 7.80
C ILE A 134 -5.19 0.56 8.52
N SER A 135 -6.42 0.32 8.08
CA SER A 135 -7.64 0.66 8.83
C SER A 135 -8.27 -0.64 9.32
N PRO A 136 -8.15 -1.00 10.62
CA PRO A 136 -8.71 -2.25 11.16
C PRO A 136 -10.19 -2.46 10.82
N GLU A 137 -10.94 -1.36 10.69
CA GLU A 137 -12.37 -1.35 10.45
C GLU A 137 -12.76 -1.31 8.96
N LEU A 138 -11.80 -1.52 8.04
CA LEU A 138 -12.06 -1.66 6.60
C LEU A 138 -12.91 -2.91 6.33
N PHE A 139 -13.97 -2.76 5.53
CA PHE A 139 -14.70 -3.88 4.96
C PHE A 139 -14.06 -4.36 3.67
N LEU A 140 -13.64 -5.63 3.66
CA LEU A 140 -13.05 -6.28 2.49
C LEU A 140 -14.10 -6.68 1.44
N ARG A 141 -15.37 -6.80 1.85
CA ARG A 141 -16.52 -7.10 0.98
C ARG A 141 -17.66 -6.10 1.21
N ARG A 142 -18.42 -5.80 0.15
CA ARG A 142 -19.48 -4.77 0.14
C ARG A 142 -20.80 -5.34 -0.45
N PRO A 143 -21.96 -4.77 -0.09
CA PRO A 143 -22.19 -3.69 0.89
C PRO A 143 -21.90 -4.13 2.35
N PRO A 144 -21.40 -3.25 3.23
CA PRO A 144 -21.02 -3.58 4.60
C PRO A 144 -22.13 -4.19 5.45
N HIS A 145 -23.39 -3.77 5.25
CA HIS A 145 -24.52 -4.24 6.06
C HIS A 145 -24.68 -5.77 5.99
N PHE A 146 -24.44 -6.34 4.80
CA PHE A 146 -24.59 -7.77 4.54
C PHE A 146 -23.28 -8.56 4.73
N ASN A 147 -22.17 -7.87 5.01
CA ASN A 147 -20.82 -8.43 5.00
C ASN A 147 -20.02 -8.07 6.27
N LYS A 148 -20.70 -7.96 7.42
CA LYS A 148 -20.08 -7.51 8.68
C LYS A 148 -18.91 -8.39 9.12
N GLU A 149 -18.99 -9.68 8.83
CA GLU A 149 -17.99 -10.69 9.13
C GLU A 149 -16.70 -10.51 8.31
N TRP A 150 -16.75 -9.81 7.18
CA TRP A 150 -15.62 -9.56 6.29
C TRP A 150 -14.90 -8.24 6.57
N ARG A 151 -15.13 -7.64 7.73
CA ARG A 151 -14.27 -6.57 8.24
C ARG A 151 -12.88 -7.11 8.56
N LEU A 152 -11.85 -6.31 8.30
CA LEU A 152 -10.46 -6.74 8.39
C LEU A 152 -10.11 -7.26 9.80
N ASP A 153 -10.44 -6.50 10.83
CA ASP A 153 -10.26 -6.88 12.23
C ASP A 153 -10.96 -8.20 12.59
N HIS A 154 -12.19 -8.43 12.11
CA HIS A 154 -12.93 -9.68 12.33
C HIS A 154 -12.23 -10.86 11.66
N THR A 155 -11.72 -10.67 10.44
CA THR A 155 -11.03 -11.70 9.67
C THR A 155 -9.69 -12.07 10.33
N LEU A 156 -8.91 -11.06 10.75
CA LEU A 156 -7.66 -11.26 11.48
C LEU A 156 -7.88 -11.89 12.85
N LYS A 157 -8.92 -11.48 13.58
CA LYS A 157 -9.30 -12.10 14.86
C LYS A 157 -9.60 -13.58 14.68
N ARG A 158 -10.40 -13.96 13.68
CA ARG A 158 -10.70 -15.38 13.39
C ARG A 158 -9.44 -16.17 13.05
N ALA A 159 -8.52 -15.60 12.27
CA ALA A 159 -7.23 -16.23 11.97
C ALA A 159 -6.39 -16.44 13.25
N ALA A 160 -6.28 -15.41 14.09
CA ALA A 160 -5.58 -15.49 15.37
C ALA A 160 -6.20 -16.54 16.29
N GLU A 161 -7.53 -16.60 16.41
CA GLU A 161 -8.26 -17.60 17.21
C GLU A 161 -8.05 -19.04 16.71
N ARG A 162 -7.81 -19.24 15.41
CA ARG A 162 -7.41 -20.55 14.83
C ARG A 162 -5.96 -20.94 15.14
N GLY A 163 -5.15 -20.02 15.66
CA GLY A 163 -3.75 -20.26 16.00
C GLY A 163 -2.73 -19.70 15.00
N VAL A 164 -3.18 -18.94 13.99
CA VAL A 164 -2.30 -18.29 13.00
C VAL A 164 -1.51 -17.17 13.68
N LYS A 165 -0.19 -17.11 13.45
CA LYS A 165 0.70 -16.04 13.93
C LYS A 165 0.76 -14.89 12.93
N ILE A 166 0.31 -13.72 13.34
CA ILE A 166 0.15 -12.53 12.50
C ILE A 166 1.21 -11.49 12.91
N TYR A 167 2.10 -11.16 11.98
CA TYR A 167 3.17 -10.19 12.17
C TYR A 167 2.94 -9.00 11.24
N ILE A 168 2.86 -7.79 11.81
CA ILE A 168 2.60 -6.57 11.04
C ILE A 168 3.72 -5.57 11.26
N VAL A 169 4.26 -5.02 10.17
CA VAL A 169 5.10 -3.81 10.19
C VAL A 169 4.31 -2.69 9.51
N ILE A 170 3.99 -1.64 10.25
CA ILE A 170 3.27 -0.48 9.73
C ILE A 170 4.14 0.78 9.84
N TYR A 171 4.01 1.68 8.86
CA TYR A 171 4.64 2.99 8.94
C TYR A 171 4.18 3.76 10.17
N LYS A 172 5.14 4.33 10.90
CA LYS A 172 4.87 5.28 11.99
C LYS A 172 4.89 6.69 11.44
N GLU A 173 3.72 7.29 11.33
CA GLU A 173 3.53 8.61 10.75
C GLU A 173 4.05 9.76 11.62
N VAL A 174 4.40 10.87 10.97
CA VAL A 174 4.59 12.16 11.64
C VAL A 174 3.19 12.73 11.92
N LYS A 175 2.72 12.62 13.17
CA LYS A 175 1.34 12.98 13.59
C LYS A 175 0.89 14.40 13.21
N GLN A 176 1.82 15.33 12.99
CA GLN A 176 1.52 16.71 12.58
C GLN A 176 1.29 16.85 11.06
N ALA A 177 1.68 15.85 10.26
CA ALA A 177 1.66 15.91 8.79
C ALA A 177 0.70 14.88 8.15
N LEU A 178 0.31 13.82 8.87
CA LEU A 178 -0.50 12.72 8.35
C LEU A 178 -1.53 12.25 9.37
N THR A 179 -2.68 11.78 8.89
CA THR A 179 -3.86 11.41 9.71
C THR A 179 -4.08 9.89 9.84
N CYS A 180 -3.22 9.07 9.22
CA CYS A 180 -3.30 7.59 9.17
C CYS A 180 -3.41 6.91 10.55
N ASN A 181 -2.81 7.51 11.58
CA ASN A 181 -2.91 7.08 12.98
C ASN A 181 -2.56 5.59 13.22
N SER A 182 -1.30 5.23 12.94
CA SER A 182 -0.77 3.88 13.18
C SER A 182 -0.89 3.42 14.64
N GLU A 183 -1.02 4.36 15.59
CA GLU A 183 -1.23 4.06 17.01
C GLU A 183 -2.57 3.39 17.28
N HIS A 184 -3.65 3.91 16.67
CA HIS A 184 -4.96 3.28 16.70
C HIS A 184 -4.89 1.87 16.13
N THR A 185 -4.29 1.72 14.95
CA THR A 185 -4.11 0.41 14.30
C THR A 185 -3.46 -0.61 15.23
N LYS A 186 -2.31 -0.23 15.84
CA LYS A 186 -1.58 -1.11 16.76
C LYS A 186 -2.48 -1.56 17.91
N HIS A 187 -3.07 -0.61 18.63
CA HIS A 187 -3.86 -0.92 19.82
C HIS A 187 -5.14 -1.68 19.51
N SER A 188 -5.84 -1.32 18.43
CA SER A 188 -7.10 -1.95 18.04
C SER A 188 -6.91 -3.41 17.64
N LEU A 189 -5.85 -3.73 16.88
CA LEU A 189 -5.58 -5.09 16.44
C LEU A 189 -4.99 -5.98 17.55
N GLU A 190 -4.08 -5.45 18.37
CA GLU A 190 -3.52 -6.21 19.51
C GLU A 190 -4.58 -6.51 20.59
N ALA A 191 -5.60 -5.64 20.71
CA ALA A 191 -6.69 -5.84 21.66
C ALA A 191 -7.76 -6.85 21.21
N LEU A 192 -7.72 -7.36 19.97
CA LEU A 192 -8.76 -8.25 19.43
C LEU A 192 -8.91 -9.57 20.17
N CYS A 193 -7.80 -10.09 20.72
CA CYS A 193 -7.77 -11.33 21.48
C CYS A 193 -7.22 -11.03 22.88
N PRO A 194 -8.07 -10.70 23.87
CA PRO A 194 -7.64 -10.43 25.25
C PRO A 194 -6.96 -11.63 25.93
N GLU A 195 -6.18 -11.37 26.99
CA GLU A 195 -5.54 -12.42 27.78
C GLU A 195 -6.54 -13.47 28.25
N GLY A 196 -6.22 -14.75 28.00
CA GLY A 196 -7.09 -15.88 28.32
C GLY A 196 -8.12 -16.25 27.24
N THR A 197 -8.20 -15.50 26.14
CA THR A 197 -9.01 -15.88 24.96
C THR A 197 -8.16 -16.63 23.92
N PRO A 198 -8.76 -17.47 23.06
CA PRO A 198 -8.07 -18.03 21.90
C PRO A 198 -7.47 -16.90 21.06
N GLY A 199 -6.25 -17.08 20.55
CA GLY A 199 -5.57 -16.05 19.77
C GLY A 199 -4.79 -15.00 20.56
N TYR A 200 -4.83 -14.99 21.90
CA TYR A 200 -3.99 -14.10 22.70
C TYR A 200 -2.50 -14.28 22.36
N GLY A 201 -1.79 -13.18 22.08
CA GLY A 201 -0.39 -13.19 21.67
C GLY A 201 -0.13 -13.76 20.26
N ASN A 202 -1.16 -13.87 19.42
CA ASN A 202 -1.01 -14.27 18.02
C ASN A 202 -0.96 -13.09 17.04
N ILE A 203 -1.25 -11.86 17.47
CA ILE A 203 -1.14 -10.65 16.64
C ILE A 203 -0.07 -9.76 17.24
N THR A 204 0.97 -9.44 16.47
CA THR A 204 2.10 -8.62 16.93
C THR A 204 2.42 -7.53 15.91
N ILE A 205 2.50 -6.27 16.36
CA ILE A 205 2.60 -5.12 15.47
C ILE A 205 3.80 -4.23 15.84
N MET A 206 4.68 -4.01 14.88
CA MET A 206 5.76 -3.03 14.96
C MET A 206 5.42 -1.76 14.17
N ARG A 207 5.75 -0.60 14.74
CA ARG A 207 5.64 0.71 14.07
C ARG A 207 7.03 1.30 13.87
N HIS A 208 7.38 1.72 12.67
CA HIS A 208 8.71 2.30 12.36
C HIS A 208 8.60 3.37 11.25
N PRO A 209 9.42 4.44 11.25
CA PRO A 209 10.52 4.80 12.17
C PRO A 209 10.11 5.66 13.37
N ASP A 210 11.01 5.83 14.35
CA ASP A 210 10.84 6.81 15.45
C ASP A 210 11.43 8.18 15.07
N HIS A 211 10.55 9.18 14.94
CA HIS A 211 10.89 10.55 14.51
C HIS A 211 11.42 11.46 15.64
N ASN A 212 12.46 11.04 16.38
CA ASN A 212 13.01 11.84 17.48
C ASN A 212 13.87 13.03 17.00
N PHE A 213 13.36 14.25 17.14
CA PHE A 213 13.99 15.52 16.72
C PHE A 213 15.43 15.77 17.23
N PHE A 214 15.78 15.28 18.42
CA PHE A 214 17.11 15.50 19.02
C PHE A 214 18.15 14.41 18.68
N GLU A 215 17.72 13.24 18.20
CA GLU A 215 18.62 12.17 17.76
C GLU A 215 18.87 12.22 16.24
N ASN A 216 17.92 12.75 15.47
CA ASN A 216 17.96 12.81 14.01
C ASN A 216 18.33 14.21 13.46
N ALA A 217 18.92 15.08 14.27
CA ALA A 217 19.28 16.45 13.84
C ALA A 217 20.36 16.50 12.73
N GLY A 218 20.94 15.34 12.38
CA GLY A 218 21.82 15.17 11.21
C GLY A 218 21.33 14.10 10.23
N ASP A 219 20.14 13.52 10.42
CA ASP A 219 19.65 12.38 9.64
C ASP A 219 18.29 12.72 8.99
N MET A 220 18.24 12.73 7.65
CA MET A 220 17.05 13.12 6.86
C MET A 220 15.88 12.12 6.97
N THR A 221 16.05 11.04 7.74
CA THR A 221 15.07 9.99 8.06
C THR A 221 13.72 10.52 8.58
N PHE A 222 13.64 11.79 9.01
CA PHE A 222 12.41 12.43 9.46
C PHE A 222 11.29 12.52 8.39
N TYR A 223 11.62 12.40 7.10
CA TYR A 223 10.66 12.62 6.00
C TYR A 223 10.27 11.35 5.21
N TRP A 224 10.94 10.22 5.45
CA TRP A 224 10.75 9.00 4.66
C TRP A 224 9.76 8.03 5.31
N ALA A 225 9.20 7.14 4.51
CA ALA A 225 8.17 6.19 4.91
C ALA A 225 8.50 4.75 4.49
N HIS A 226 7.89 3.80 5.21
CA HIS A 226 7.70 2.45 4.68
C HIS A 226 6.47 2.47 3.81
N HIS A 227 6.66 2.31 2.50
CA HIS A 227 5.61 2.54 1.52
C HIS A 227 5.22 1.27 0.75
N GLU A 228 5.93 0.16 1.00
CA GLU A 228 5.57 -1.16 0.51
C GLU A 228 4.17 -1.62 1.01
N LYS A 229 3.39 -2.26 0.14
CA LYS A 229 2.16 -2.97 0.49
C LYS A 229 2.26 -4.43 0.05
N PHE A 230 2.36 -5.34 1.01
CA PHE A 230 2.31 -6.76 0.71
C PHE A 230 1.79 -7.60 1.88
N ILE A 231 1.26 -8.77 1.54
CA ILE A 231 0.83 -9.80 2.48
C ILE A 231 1.50 -11.11 2.10
N VAL A 232 2.06 -11.85 3.07
CA VAL A 232 2.52 -13.24 2.87
C VAL A 232 1.73 -14.16 3.79
N ILE A 233 1.13 -15.21 3.23
CA ILE A 233 0.32 -16.18 3.95
C ILE A 233 0.98 -17.55 3.84
N ASP A 234 1.36 -18.12 4.97
CA ASP A 234 1.89 -19.47 5.16
C ASP A 234 3.09 -19.85 4.27
N TYR A 235 3.81 -18.87 3.71
CA TYR A 235 4.79 -19.08 2.62
C TYR A 235 4.19 -19.79 1.38
N ASP A 236 2.87 -19.77 1.24
CA ASP A 236 2.11 -20.46 0.19
C ASP A 236 1.47 -19.50 -0.81
N LEU A 237 1.27 -18.25 -0.42
CA LEU A 237 0.62 -17.21 -1.19
C LEU A 237 1.16 -15.85 -0.76
N ALA A 238 1.30 -14.92 -1.69
CA ALA A 238 1.50 -13.52 -1.36
C ALA A 238 0.61 -12.59 -2.20
N PHE A 239 0.41 -11.38 -1.70
CA PHE A 239 -0.17 -10.24 -2.41
C PHE A 239 0.84 -9.10 -2.41
N ILE A 240 0.98 -8.37 -3.52
CA ILE A 240 1.90 -7.23 -3.67
C ILE A 240 1.32 -6.20 -4.66
N GLY A 241 1.41 -4.90 -4.37
CA GLY A 241 0.86 -3.88 -5.27
C GLY A 241 0.78 -2.48 -4.67
N GLY A 242 -0.12 -1.67 -5.20
CA GLY A 242 -0.39 -0.30 -4.75
C GLY A 242 -1.47 -0.17 -3.65
N LEU A 243 -2.27 -1.22 -3.42
CA LEU A 243 -3.41 -1.18 -2.49
C LEU A 243 -2.99 -1.45 -1.03
N ASP A 244 -3.15 -0.44 -0.20
CA ASP A 244 -3.09 -0.54 1.26
C ASP A 244 -4.39 -1.15 1.82
N LEU A 245 -4.33 -1.81 2.99
CA LEU A 245 -5.51 -2.29 3.72
C LEU A 245 -6.21 -1.15 4.52
N CYS A 246 -6.55 -0.04 3.86
CA CYS A 246 -7.19 1.13 4.51
C CYS A 246 -8.34 1.76 3.72
N PHE A 247 -8.95 2.77 4.34
CA PHE A 247 -10.08 3.50 3.78
C PHE A 247 -9.77 4.19 2.44
N GLY A 248 -10.81 4.29 1.60
CA GLY A 248 -10.81 4.96 0.30
C GLY A 248 -10.25 4.13 -0.87
N ARG A 249 -9.62 2.97 -0.60
CA ARG A 249 -9.00 2.10 -1.61
C ARG A 249 -9.97 1.12 -2.27
N TRP A 250 -11.09 0.81 -1.62
CA TRP A 250 -12.07 -0.12 -2.20
C TRP A 250 -12.79 0.60 -3.36
N ASP A 251 -12.83 -0.02 -4.54
CA ASP A 251 -13.55 0.53 -5.69
C ASP A 251 -13.90 -0.58 -6.71
N VAL A 252 -14.69 -0.21 -7.71
CA VAL A 252 -15.16 -1.05 -8.82
C VAL A 252 -14.96 -0.34 -10.15
N LYS A 253 -14.98 -1.07 -11.26
CA LYS A 253 -14.64 -0.54 -12.61
C LYS A 253 -15.54 0.59 -13.13
N GLN A 254 -16.75 0.74 -12.58
CA GLN A 254 -17.63 1.87 -12.90
C GLN A 254 -17.32 3.13 -12.07
N HIS A 255 -16.55 3.00 -10.99
CA HIS A 255 -16.08 4.10 -10.15
C HIS A 255 -17.20 5.05 -9.69
N PRO A 256 -18.15 4.57 -8.86
CA PRO A 256 -19.27 5.38 -8.40
C PRO A 256 -18.78 6.54 -7.52
N LEU A 257 -19.34 7.72 -7.76
CA LEU A 257 -19.10 8.93 -6.94
C LEU A 257 -20.22 9.09 -5.92
N ALA A 258 -21.46 8.78 -6.31
CA ALA A 258 -22.64 8.86 -5.47
C ALA A 258 -22.78 7.59 -4.61
N ASP A 259 -23.18 7.78 -3.36
CA ASP A 259 -23.43 6.71 -2.38
C ASP A 259 -24.60 7.10 -1.46
N ALA A 260 -25.58 7.82 -2.00
CA ALA A 260 -26.83 8.13 -1.33
C ALA A 260 -27.89 7.11 -1.78
N HIS A 261 -28.43 6.34 -0.85
CA HIS A 261 -29.35 5.23 -1.11
C HIS A 261 -30.71 5.53 -0.45
N PRO A 262 -31.54 6.42 -1.05
CA PRO A 262 -32.86 6.73 -0.53
C PRO A 262 -33.74 5.48 -0.48
N ALA A 263 -33.46 4.44 -1.27
CA ALA A 263 -34.20 3.19 -1.24
C ALA A 263 -33.88 2.28 -0.04
N GLY A 264 -32.75 2.54 0.63
CA GLY A 264 -32.32 1.77 1.78
C GLY A 264 -30.85 2.01 2.12
N VAL A 265 -30.61 2.63 3.27
CA VAL A 265 -29.26 2.94 3.78
C VAL A 265 -28.41 1.68 4.03
N GLN A 266 -29.03 0.49 4.09
CA GLN A 266 -28.32 -0.79 4.15
C GLN A 266 -27.52 -1.12 2.89
N ASN A 267 -27.84 -0.49 1.76
CA ASN A 267 -27.16 -0.71 0.48
C ASN A 267 -25.95 0.22 0.28
N GLU A 268 -25.68 1.13 1.21
CA GLU A 268 -24.51 2.01 1.13
C GLU A 268 -23.24 1.21 0.96
N ILE A 269 -22.40 1.65 0.04
CA ILE A 269 -21.16 0.99 -0.33
C ILE A 269 -20.05 1.47 0.58
N PHE A 270 -19.97 2.77 0.92
CA PHE A 270 -18.82 3.38 1.61
C PHE A 270 -19.21 3.93 3.00
N PRO A 271 -19.02 3.18 4.10
CA PRO A 271 -19.43 3.61 5.42
C PRO A 271 -18.42 4.57 6.06
N GLY A 272 -18.90 5.59 6.78
CA GLY A 272 -18.05 6.47 7.60
C GLY A 272 -16.94 7.14 6.78
N GLN A 273 -15.70 7.08 7.30
CA GLN A 273 -14.51 7.65 6.67
C GLN A 273 -14.16 7.02 5.31
N ASP A 274 -14.70 5.84 4.98
CA ASP A 274 -14.40 5.19 3.71
C ASP A 274 -15.02 5.91 2.50
N PHE A 275 -16.05 6.73 2.74
CA PHE A 275 -16.54 7.69 1.76
C PHE A 275 -15.67 8.95 1.81
N ASN A 276 -14.69 9.09 0.92
CA ASN A 276 -13.71 10.17 1.03
C ASN A 276 -13.48 10.90 -0.29
N ASN A 277 -13.18 12.20 -0.21
CA ASN A 277 -12.72 13.00 -1.34
C ASN A 277 -11.57 13.90 -0.89
N ASN A 278 -10.34 13.44 -1.14
CA ASN A 278 -9.12 14.12 -0.72
C ASN A 278 -8.96 15.51 -1.32
N ARG A 279 -9.62 15.87 -2.43
CA ARG A 279 -9.54 17.24 -3.00
C ARG A 279 -10.35 18.23 -2.16
N ILE A 280 -11.46 17.77 -1.59
CA ILE A 280 -12.36 18.58 -0.76
C ILE A 280 -11.86 18.60 0.67
N MET A 281 -11.58 17.42 1.24
CA MET A 281 -11.20 17.26 2.63
C MET A 281 -10.33 16.00 2.80
N ASP A 282 -9.22 16.14 3.52
CA ASP A 282 -8.40 15.00 3.93
C ASP A 282 -9.05 14.28 5.12
N PHE A 283 -8.70 13.02 5.38
CA PHE A 283 -9.24 12.24 6.48
C PHE A 283 -9.06 12.97 7.82
N GLN A 284 -10.15 13.21 8.54
CA GLN A 284 -10.10 13.86 9.86
C GLN A 284 -10.55 12.91 10.96
N THR A 285 -9.96 13.01 12.15
CA THR A 285 -10.41 12.27 13.34
C THR A 285 -10.55 10.76 13.10
N VAL A 286 -9.56 10.12 12.44
CA VAL A 286 -9.59 8.68 12.07
C VAL A 286 -9.90 7.72 13.23
N ASN A 287 -9.68 8.13 14.48
CA ASN A 287 -10.12 7.36 15.66
C ASN A 287 -11.65 7.24 15.79
N ASP A 288 -12.38 8.27 15.35
CA ASP A 288 -13.84 8.28 15.26
C ASP A 288 -14.26 7.98 13.82
N TRP A 289 -13.81 6.84 13.32
CA TRP A 289 -13.98 6.42 11.93
C TRP A 289 -15.45 6.29 11.48
N LYS A 290 -16.40 6.29 12.43
CA LYS A 290 -17.85 6.21 12.17
C LYS A 290 -18.40 7.55 11.67
N THR A 291 -17.74 8.65 12.02
CA THR A 291 -18.16 9.98 11.61
C THR A 291 -17.42 10.41 10.35
N ASN A 292 -18.14 11.10 9.49
CA ASN A 292 -17.60 11.72 8.30
C ASN A 292 -18.25 13.10 8.14
N GLU A 293 -17.42 14.10 7.92
CA GLU A 293 -17.87 15.47 7.72
C GLU A 293 -18.37 15.71 6.29
N LEU A 294 -17.97 14.87 5.33
CA LEU A 294 -18.40 14.95 3.94
C LEU A 294 -19.82 14.39 3.77
N SER A 295 -20.74 15.23 3.29
CA SER A 295 -22.13 14.84 3.08
C SER A 295 -22.34 14.10 1.75
N LYS A 296 -22.83 12.86 1.82
CA LYS A 296 -23.11 12.03 0.62
C LYS A 296 -24.29 12.52 -0.23
N VAL A 297 -25.11 13.43 0.30
CA VAL A 297 -26.23 14.06 -0.44
C VAL A 297 -25.82 15.38 -1.09
N GLU A 298 -24.56 15.80 -0.90
CA GLU A 298 -24.04 17.06 -1.45
C GLU A 298 -22.77 16.89 -2.28
N TYR A 299 -21.97 15.87 -2.03
CA TYR A 299 -20.68 15.66 -2.70
C TYR A 299 -20.53 14.20 -3.12
N GLY A 300 -19.77 13.98 -4.19
CA GLY A 300 -19.27 12.66 -4.55
C GLY A 300 -17.95 12.36 -3.86
N ARG A 301 -17.68 11.07 -3.64
CA ARG A 301 -16.32 10.62 -3.28
C ARG A 301 -15.37 10.79 -4.47
N MET A 302 -14.08 10.79 -4.19
CA MET A 302 -13.04 10.68 -5.21
C MET A 302 -12.78 9.19 -5.50
N PRO A 303 -12.99 8.71 -6.73
CA PRO A 303 -12.70 7.33 -7.08
C PRO A 303 -11.22 6.95 -7.01
N TRP A 304 -10.96 5.66 -6.86
CA TRP A 304 -9.63 5.08 -6.66
C TRP A 304 -9.38 3.95 -7.66
N HIS A 305 -8.38 4.13 -8.52
CA HIS A 305 -7.95 3.12 -9.48
C HIS A 305 -6.56 2.63 -9.16
N ASP A 306 -6.41 1.32 -9.07
CA ASP A 306 -5.14 0.70 -8.65
C ASP A 306 -4.98 -0.71 -9.23
N VAL A 307 -3.76 -1.22 -9.19
CA VAL A 307 -3.42 -2.54 -9.69
C VAL A 307 -2.53 -3.27 -8.68
N SER A 308 -2.89 -4.52 -8.39
CA SER A 308 -2.15 -5.39 -7.48
C SER A 308 -2.04 -6.81 -8.02
N MET A 309 -1.13 -7.60 -7.46
CA MET A 309 -0.83 -8.96 -7.87
C MET A 309 -1.05 -9.93 -6.72
N GLY A 310 -1.60 -11.12 -7.01
CA GLY A 310 -1.58 -12.28 -6.14
C GLY A 310 -0.68 -13.35 -6.74
N LEU A 311 0.21 -13.92 -5.94
CA LEU A 311 1.22 -14.86 -6.44
C LEU A 311 1.33 -16.12 -5.59
N ILE A 312 1.48 -17.25 -6.27
CA ILE A 312 1.88 -18.54 -5.71
C ILE A 312 3.13 -18.99 -6.46
N GLY A 313 4.20 -19.32 -5.73
CA GLY A 313 5.45 -19.78 -6.31
C GLY A 313 6.68 -19.22 -5.61
N PRO A 314 7.89 -19.49 -6.12
CA PRO A 314 9.15 -19.17 -5.45
C PRO A 314 9.33 -17.71 -5.01
N CYS A 315 8.74 -16.73 -5.70
CA CYS A 315 8.82 -15.32 -5.29
C CYS A 315 8.17 -15.03 -3.94
N VAL A 316 7.25 -15.89 -3.45
CA VAL A 316 6.67 -15.77 -2.10
C VAL A 316 7.77 -15.83 -1.03
N TYR A 317 8.79 -16.68 -1.22
CA TYR A 317 9.94 -16.77 -0.32
C TYR A 317 10.77 -15.48 -0.33
N ASP A 318 10.98 -14.87 -1.50
CA ASP A 318 11.77 -13.64 -1.62
C ASP A 318 11.07 -12.44 -0.94
N ILE A 319 9.74 -12.37 -1.00
CA ILE A 319 8.93 -11.38 -0.26
C ILE A 319 9.02 -11.64 1.25
N ALA A 320 8.93 -12.90 1.68
CA ALA A 320 9.07 -13.26 3.09
C ALA A 320 10.47 -12.96 3.63
N GLU A 321 11.52 -13.14 2.83
CA GLU A 321 12.90 -12.77 3.16
C GLU A 321 13.03 -11.28 3.41
N HIS A 322 12.43 -10.46 2.55
CA HIS A 322 12.35 -9.01 2.73
C HIS A 322 11.66 -8.64 4.06
N PHE A 323 10.52 -9.27 4.35
CA PHE A 323 9.80 -9.06 5.61
C PHE A 323 10.65 -9.43 6.84
N CYS A 324 11.27 -10.61 6.84
CA CYS A 324 12.12 -11.07 7.94
C CYS A 324 13.29 -10.10 8.20
N LEU A 325 13.93 -9.61 7.13
CA LEU A 325 14.98 -8.59 7.24
C LEU A 325 14.45 -7.31 7.88
N ARG A 326 13.32 -6.78 7.40
CA ARG A 326 12.67 -5.58 7.95
C ARG A 326 12.28 -5.76 9.42
N TRP A 327 11.65 -6.88 9.75
CA TRP A 327 11.23 -7.20 11.11
C TRP A 327 12.41 -7.24 12.07
N ASN A 328 13.47 -7.99 11.72
CA ASN A 328 14.68 -8.08 12.52
C ASN A 328 15.39 -6.73 12.66
N PHE A 329 15.36 -5.91 11.61
CA PHE A 329 15.85 -4.55 11.67
C PHE A 329 15.05 -3.69 12.67
N CYS A 330 13.72 -3.64 12.55
CA CYS A 330 12.83 -2.91 13.46
C CYS A 330 12.98 -3.40 14.90
N LYS A 331 13.09 -4.72 15.09
CA LYS A 331 13.38 -5.36 16.37
C LYS A 331 14.69 -4.84 16.95
N ARG A 332 15.75 -4.79 16.16
CA ARG A 332 17.08 -4.32 16.60
C ARG A 332 17.10 -2.81 16.89
N ASP A 333 16.47 -2.02 16.03
CA ASP A 333 16.53 -0.57 16.05
C ASP A 333 15.73 0.01 17.21
N LYS A 334 14.47 -0.45 17.35
CA LYS A 334 13.49 0.13 18.27
C LYS A 334 13.08 -0.81 19.40
N TYR A 335 12.82 -2.08 19.10
CA TYR A 335 12.21 -3.02 20.05
C TYR A 335 13.23 -3.96 20.73
N LYS A 336 14.51 -3.60 20.73
CA LYS A 336 15.62 -4.51 21.09
C LYS A 336 15.53 -5.10 22.48
N ARG A 337 14.91 -4.36 23.40
CA ARG A 337 14.78 -4.71 24.83
C ARG A 337 13.37 -5.10 25.23
N ASP A 338 12.48 -5.22 24.25
CA ASP A 338 11.09 -5.54 24.47
C ASP A 338 10.88 -7.05 24.24
N GLU A 339 10.51 -7.79 25.28
CA GLU A 339 10.36 -9.26 25.20
C GLU A 339 9.09 -9.70 24.46
N GLU A 340 8.15 -8.78 24.20
CA GLU A 340 6.94 -9.03 23.42
C GLU A 340 7.24 -9.33 21.94
N TYR A 341 8.40 -8.90 21.46
CA TYR A 341 8.77 -9.03 20.06
C TYR A 341 9.90 -10.04 19.88
N ASP A 342 9.63 -11.11 19.13
CA ASP A 342 10.62 -12.14 18.82
C ASP A 342 11.50 -11.78 17.62
N TRP A 343 12.63 -12.46 17.50
CA TRP A 343 13.50 -12.43 16.33
C TRP A 343 13.06 -13.52 15.35
N LEU A 344 13.09 -13.22 14.05
CA LEU A 344 12.73 -14.18 13.01
C LEU A 344 13.98 -14.77 12.38
N THR A 345 13.99 -16.09 12.23
CA THR A 345 15.02 -16.83 11.49
C THR A 345 14.34 -17.60 10.37
N MET A 346 15.04 -17.88 9.26
CA MET A 346 14.39 -18.43 8.07
C MET A 346 15.16 -19.64 7.53
N THR A 347 14.44 -20.71 7.15
CA THR A 347 15.00 -21.84 6.41
C THR A 347 15.68 -21.35 5.14
N GLY A 348 16.91 -21.80 4.85
CA GLY A 348 17.72 -21.31 3.72
C GLY A 348 18.50 -20.02 4.00
N ARG A 349 18.35 -19.43 5.19
CA ARG A 349 19.13 -18.28 5.70
C ARG A 349 19.62 -18.57 7.13
N THR A 350 20.34 -19.68 7.27
CA THR A 350 20.93 -20.15 8.53
C THR A 350 22.45 -20.26 8.42
N GLY A 351 23.13 -20.50 9.54
CA GLY A 351 24.59 -20.68 9.57
C GLY A 351 25.33 -19.47 9.01
N GLU A 352 26.15 -19.69 7.99
CA GLU A 352 26.91 -18.61 7.33
C GLU A 352 26.03 -17.62 6.56
N GLN A 353 24.79 -17.97 6.21
CA GLN A 353 23.84 -17.13 5.45
C GLN A 353 22.84 -16.37 6.30
N GLU A 354 22.91 -16.51 7.61
CA GLU A 354 21.98 -15.85 8.51
C GLU A 354 22.10 -14.33 8.51
N ASP A 355 23.33 -13.85 8.26
CA ASP A 355 23.68 -12.44 8.16
C ASP A 355 22.90 -11.69 7.07
N LEU A 356 22.38 -12.41 6.07
CA LEU A 356 21.61 -11.84 4.97
C LEU A 356 20.27 -11.25 5.44
N ILE A 357 19.61 -11.87 6.42
CA ILE A 357 18.30 -11.44 6.96
C ILE A 357 18.39 -10.77 8.34
N SER A 358 19.60 -10.62 8.89
CA SER A 358 19.85 -9.92 10.15
C SER A 358 21.35 -9.65 10.30
N VAL A 359 21.75 -8.44 10.68
CA VAL A 359 23.19 -8.08 10.72
C VAL A 359 23.99 -8.90 11.76
N GLN A 360 23.37 -9.35 12.86
CA GLN A 360 23.99 -10.28 13.83
C GLN A 360 22.99 -10.77 14.86
N ARG A 361 22.96 -12.09 15.17
CA ARG A 361 22.25 -12.61 16.37
C ARG A 361 22.82 -11.97 17.64
N PRO A 362 22.02 -11.23 18.43
CA PRO A 362 22.46 -10.89 19.78
C PRO A 362 22.79 -12.17 20.55
N LYS A 363 24.00 -12.23 21.14
CA LYS A 363 24.43 -13.35 22.01
C LYS A 363 23.52 -13.54 23.23
N HIS A 364 22.87 -12.46 23.65
CA HIS A 364 21.88 -12.43 24.71
C HIS A 364 20.65 -11.69 24.16
N PRO A 365 19.76 -12.37 23.40
CA PRO A 365 18.56 -11.76 22.85
C PRO A 365 17.56 -11.44 23.97
N VAL A 366 16.73 -10.43 23.74
CA VAL A 366 15.46 -10.23 24.47
C VAL A 366 14.35 -10.57 23.48
N GLY A 367 13.43 -11.45 23.89
CA GLY A 367 12.57 -12.22 22.98
C GLY A 367 13.27 -13.51 22.50
N GLU A 368 12.50 -14.42 21.92
CA GLU A 368 12.97 -15.71 21.40
C GLU A 368 13.38 -15.60 19.93
N TYR A 369 14.02 -16.64 19.39
CA TYR A 369 14.20 -16.81 17.95
C TYR A 369 13.15 -17.79 17.42
N ILE A 370 12.23 -17.29 16.59
CA ILE A 370 11.22 -18.11 15.93
C ILE A 370 11.74 -18.50 14.55
N HIS A 371 11.73 -19.79 14.24
CA HIS A 371 12.15 -20.31 12.94
C HIS A 371 10.97 -20.40 11.98
N HIS A 372 11.15 -19.83 10.78
CA HIS A 372 10.14 -19.78 9.74
C HIS A 372 10.61 -20.48 8.44
N PRO A 373 9.68 -21.01 7.64
CA PRO A 373 8.26 -21.21 7.95
C PRO A 373 8.04 -22.12 9.17
N LEU A 374 6.87 -22.01 9.83
CA LEU A 374 6.59 -22.78 11.06
C LEU A 374 6.40 -24.27 10.77
N SER A 375 5.96 -24.61 9.56
CA SER A 375 6.00 -25.97 9.02
C SER A 375 7.08 -26.09 7.93
N PRO A 376 7.58 -27.31 7.62
CA PRO A 376 8.72 -27.49 6.72
C PRO A 376 8.54 -26.80 5.35
N LEU A 377 9.55 -26.05 4.92
CA LEU A 377 9.56 -25.33 3.64
C LEU A 377 9.30 -26.28 2.45
N GLN A 378 9.69 -27.55 2.56
CA GLN A 378 9.48 -28.58 1.54
C GLN A 378 8.00 -28.77 1.17
N ASN A 379 7.09 -28.50 2.10
CA ASN A 379 5.65 -28.64 1.91
C ASN A 379 4.97 -27.35 1.41
N LYS A 380 5.74 -26.26 1.26
CA LYS A 380 5.23 -24.96 0.88
C LYS A 380 5.23 -24.76 -0.62
N ARG A 381 4.20 -24.11 -1.14
CA ARG A 381 4.11 -23.72 -2.56
C ARG A 381 5.09 -22.60 -2.91
N GLY A 382 5.49 -21.79 -1.93
CA GLY A 382 6.52 -20.77 -2.10
C GLY A 382 7.95 -21.30 -2.05
N ASN A 383 8.16 -22.62 -1.96
CA ASN A 383 9.48 -23.21 -1.85
C ASN A 383 10.34 -22.95 -3.10
N PRO A 384 11.45 -22.19 -3.00
CA PRO A 384 12.29 -21.88 -4.15
C PRO A 384 13.08 -23.09 -4.69
N PHE A 385 13.17 -24.20 -3.93
CA PHE A 385 13.90 -25.41 -4.32
C PHE A 385 13.05 -26.37 -5.17
N GLN A 386 11.72 -26.29 -5.14
CA GLN A 386 10.84 -27.15 -5.95
C GLN A 386 10.96 -26.84 -7.45
N ALA A 387 11.23 -25.58 -7.82
CA ALA A 387 11.35 -25.16 -9.22
C ALA A 387 12.56 -25.78 -9.95
N ARG A 388 13.62 -26.21 -9.23
CA ARG A 388 14.85 -26.78 -9.83
C ARG A 388 14.68 -28.21 -10.35
N LEU A 389 13.71 -28.99 -9.85
CA LEU A 389 13.60 -30.42 -10.16
C LEU A 389 13.10 -30.73 -11.58
N VAL A 390 12.41 -29.77 -12.24
CA VAL A 390 11.76 -30.02 -13.54
C VAL A 390 12.70 -29.74 -14.73
N HIS A 391 13.66 -28.84 -14.60
CA HIS A 391 14.60 -28.53 -15.68
C HIS A 391 15.53 -29.71 -16.03
N GLN A 392 15.72 -30.68 -15.13
CA GLN A 392 16.56 -31.86 -15.38
C GLN A 392 15.86 -32.98 -16.18
N GLU A 393 14.52 -33.02 -16.27
CA GLU A 393 13.84 -34.10 -16.99
C GLU A 393 13.58 -33.78 -18.49
N GLY A 394 13.85 -32.55 -18.95
CA GLY A 394 13.46 -32.08 -20.28
C GLY A 394 14.54 -31.92 -21.36
N GLN A 395 15.84 -31.86 -21.03
CA GLN A 395 16.89 -31.59 -22.02
C GLN A 395 18.19 -32.33 -21.72
N ALA A 396 18.37 -33.50 -22.35
CA ALA A 396 19.71 -34.03 -22.60
C ALA A 396 20.34 -33.26 -23.77
N VAL A 397 21.01 -32.14 -23.48
CA VAL A 397 21.93 -31.49 -24.41
C VAL A 397 23.32 -31.51 -23.78
N ALA A 398 24.25 -32.16 -24.47
CA ALA A 398 25.60 -32.38 -24.00
C ALA A 398 26.44 -31.10 -24.03
N GLY A 399 27.08 -30.80 -22.89
CA GLY A 399 28.36 -30.09 -22.83
C GLY A 399 28.30 -28.57 -22.79
N VAL A 400 27.93 -28.02 -21.62
CA VAL A 400 28.48 -26.76 -21.12
C VAL A 400 28.78 -27.00 -19.64
N GLU A 401 30.04 -26.86 -19.24
CA GLU A 401 30.43 -26.74 -17.83
C GLU A 401 30.00 -25.33 -17.41
N GLU A 402 28.86 -25.20 -16.73
CA GLU A 402 28.47 -23.99 -16.01
C GLU A 402 28.84 -24.15 -14.53
N GLU A 403 29.51 -23.14 -13.98
CA GLU A 403 29.82 -23.05 -12.55
C GLU A 403 28.50 -22.83 -11.79
N ASP A 404 28.03 -23.89 -11.13
CA ASP A 404 26.81 -23.90 -10.34
C ASP A 404 26.88 -22.94 -9.13
N ASP A 405 25.85 -22.10 -8.97
CA ASP A 405 25.44 -21.52 -7.69
C ASP A 405 24.90 -22.64 -6.78
N VAL A 406 25.83 -23.37 -6.19
CA VAL A 406 25.58 -24.38 -5.16
C VAL A 406 25.26 -23.68 -3.85
N PHE A 407 23.97 -23.58 -3.53
CA PHE A 407 23.54 -23.54 -2.13
C PHE A 407 24.05 -24.82 -1.46
N HIS A 408 25.09 -24.72 -0.66
CA HIS A 408 25.72 -25.88 -0.03
C HIS A 408 24.73 -26.60 0.90
N ASP A 409 24.52 -27.89 0.67
CA ASP A 409 23.96 -28.80 1.67
C ASP A 409 24.84 -28.74 2.94
N ALA A 410 24.18 -28.59 4.08
CA ALA A 410 24.83 -28.35 5.35
C ALA A 410 25.60 -29.62 5.84
N PRO A 411 26.73 -29.48 6.56
CA PRO A 411 27.53 -30.63 7.02
C PRO A 411 26.78 -31.55 8.01
N GLU A 412 27.13 -32.84 8.00
CA GLU A 412 26.48 -34.02 8.63
C GLU A 412 26.26 -34.02 10.18
N ASN A 413 26.27 -32.88 10.86
CA ASN A 413 26.01 -32.76 12.32
C ASN A 413 24.96 -31.69 12.68
N LEU A 414 24.14 -31.30 11.71
CA LEU A 414 23.10 -30.30 11.87
C LEU A 414 21.72 -30.99 11.86
N ASP A 415 20.80 -30.47 12.65
CA ASP A 415 19.41 -30.92 12.65
C ASP A 415 18.70 -30.51 11.35
N GLU A 416 17.41 -30.86 11.24
CA GLU A 416 16.56 -30.53 10.09
C GLU A 416 16.41 -29.03 9.80
N HIS A 417 16.90 -28.17 10.69
CA HIS A 417 16.89 -26.71 10.59
C HIS A 417 18.30 -26.10 10.46
N GLY A 418 19.35 -26.91 10.33
CA GLY A 418 20.73 -26.44 10.16
C GLY A 418 21.42 -26.06 11.48
N TYR A 419 21.00 -26.61 12.63
CA TYR A 419 21.56 -26.31 13.96
C TYR A 419 22.28 -27.51 14.60
N THR A 420 23.38 -27.22 15.31
CA THR A 420 24.10 -28.19 16.15
C THR A 420 23.42 -28.38 17.52
N GLN A 421 23.66 -29.52 18.20
CA GLN A 421 23.14 -29.79 19.55
C GLN A 421 23.49 -28.72 20.60
N GLU A 422 24.58 -27.96 20.42
CA GLU A 422 24.95 -26.87 21.33
C GLU A 422 24.10 -25.61 21.14
N GLN A 423 23.53 -25.41 19.95
CA GLN A 423 22.68 -24.26 19.62
C GLN A 423 21.23 -24.42 20.12
N HIS A 424 20.87 -25.61 20.60
CA HIS A 424 19.56 -25.95 21.19
C HIS A 424 19.46 -25.71 22.69
N ARG A 425 20.49 -25.18 23.35
CA ARG A 425 20.52 -25.10 24.82
C ARG A 425 19.82 -23.83 25.34
N PRO A 426 18.77 -23.94 26.19
CA PRO A 426 18.22 -22.79 26.89
C PRO A 426 19.20 -22.24 27.94
N PRO A 427 19.09 -20.95 28.32
CA PRO A 427 20.05 -20.26 29.18
C PRO A 427 20.28 -20.89 30.57
N ASP A 428 19.31 -21.66 31.08
CA ASP A 428 19.32 -22.14 32.47
C ASP A 428 20.06 -23.48 32.68
N ALA A 429 20.59 -24.10 31.62
CA ALA A 429 21.25 -25.41 31.71
C ALA A 429 22.65 -25.40 32.35
N TRP A 430 23.19 -24.23 32.75
CA TRP A 430 24.51 -24.12 33.39
C TRP A 430 24.49 -24.41 34.90
N ILE A 431 23.31 -24.43 35.54
CA ILE A 431 23.17 -24.59 36.99
C ILE A 431 23.02 -26.07 37.41
N GLU A 432 22.56 -26.96 36.53
CA GLU A 432 22.37 -28.38 36.87
C GLU A 432 23.64 -29.24 36.82
N ASP A 433 24.69 -28.81 36.10
CA ASP A 433 25.91 -29.60 35.92
C ASP A 433 26.83 -29.61 37.16
N HIS A 434 26.51 -28.80 38.18
CA HIS A 434 27.21 -28.79 39.48
C HIS A 434 26.51 -29.58 40.59
N VAL A 435 25.35 -30.21 40.33
CA VAL A 435 24.55 -30.90 41.38
C VAL A 435 24.35 -32.40 41.13
N ARG A 436 24.67 -32.94 39.95
CA ARG A 436 24.46 -34.39 39.64
C ARG A 436 25.67 -35.30 39.82
N THR A 437 26.78 -34.84 40.42
CA THR A 437 27.84 -35.73 40.93
C THR A 437 27.55 -36.16 42.37
N SER A 438 26.59 -37.06 42.57
CA SER A 438 26.54 -37.90 43.78
C SER A 438 25.91 -39.26 43.50
N HIS A 439 26.62 -40.29 43.94
CA HIS A 439 26.43 -41.70 43.63
C HIS A 439 25.13 -42.30 44.17
N LEU A 440 24.44 -43.15 43.39
CA LEU A 440 23.84 -44.42 43.85
C LEU A 440 23.30 -45.28 42.69
N HIS A 441 23.22 -46.59 42.96
CA HIS A 441 23.19 -47.73 42.03
C HIS A 441 21.89 -47.99 41.22
N ARG A 442 22.10 -48.68 40.08
CA ARG A 442 21.15 -49.39 39.19
C ARG A 442 20.22 -50.40 39.89
N PRO A 443 19.13 -50.84 39.21
CA PRO A 443 19.19 -52.20 38.65
C PRO A 443 18.79 -52.32 37.16
N LYS A 444 19.19 -53.47 36.60
CA LYS A 444 19.20 -53.93 35.20
C LYS A 444 17.93 -54.76 34.85
N PHE A 445 17.86 -55.11 33.55
CA PHE A 445 17.25 -56.29 32.87
C PHE A 445 15.85 -56.07 32.26
N LYS A 446 15.48 -56.54 31.05
CA LYS A 446 16.15 -57.14 29.86
C LYS A 446 15.04 -57.50 28.84
N THR A 447 15.31 -57.37 27.52
CA THR A 447 14.95 -58.27 26.36
C THR A 447 13.46 -58.63 26.10
N ASP A 448 12.93 -58.89 24.90
CA ASP A 448 13.44 -59.22 23.57
C ASP A 448 12.25 -59.21 22.56
N LYS A 449 12.56 -59.06 21.26
CA LYS A 449 11.99 -59.77 20.08
C LYS A 449 10.59 -59.49 19.47
N THR A 450 10.70 -59.16 18.17
CA THR A 450 10.06 -59.76 16.95
C THR A 450 8.72 -59.25 16.40
N LEU A 451 8.83 -58.74 15.16
CA LEU A 451 7.87 -58.64 14.04
C LEU A 451 7.08 -59.94 13.76
N PRO A 452 5.90 -59.90 13.10
CA PRO A 452 5.84 -59.99 11.62
C PRO A 452 4.68 -59.23 10.90
N HIS A 453 4.71 -59.36 9.56
CA HIS A 453 4.06 -58.69 8.43
C HIS A 453 2.53 -58.76 8.23
N LEU A 454 2.06 -57.78 7.42
CA LEU A 454 0.95 -57.65 6.43
C LEU A 454 -0.02 -58.82 6.14
N PRO A 455 -1.23 -58.50 5.62
CA PRO A 455 -1.53 -58.87 4.23
C PRO A 455 -2.34 -57.86 3.39
N ASP A 456 -2.16 -57.95 2.07
CA ASP A 456 -3.00 -57.41 0.97
C ASP A 456 -4.29 -58.21 0.77
N GLU A 457 -5.35 -57.60 0.24
CA GLU A 457 -6.27 -58.22 -0.74
C GLU A 457 -7.16 -57.19 -1.45
N ALA A 458 -7.32 -57.37 -2.77
CA ALA A 458 -8.15 -56.59 -3.69
C ALA A 458 -9.47 -57.32 -4.01
N GLN A 459 -10.56 -56.61 -4.34
CA GLN A 459 -11.59 -57.08 -5.31
C GLN A 459 -12.68 -56.03 -5.68
N HIS A 460 -12.82 -55.84 -7.00
CA HIS A 460 -13.94 -55.39 -7.88
C HIS A 460 -15.35 -55.03 -7.33
N ARG A 461 -16.00 -53.98 -7.91
CA ARG A 461 -17.07 -54.05 -8.97
C ARG A 461 -17.90 -52.75 -9.16
N ASP A 462 -18.01 -52.34 -10.42
CA ASP A 462 -19.16 -51.87 -11.24
C ASP A 462 -20.25 -50.87 -10.74
N ALA A 463 -20.29 -49.73 -11.47
CA ALA A 463 -21.41 -49.04 -12.17
C ALA A 463 -22.87 -49.06 -11.63
N ALA A 464 -23.49 -47.85 -11.49
CA ALA A 464 -24.67 -47.39 -12.26
C ALA A 464 -25.31 -46.08 -11.73
N HIS A 465 -25.85 -45.31 -12.69
CA HIS A 465 -26.73 -44.12 -12.68
C HIS A 465 -27.58 -43.74 -11.45
N SER A 466 -27.66 -42.42 -11.17
CA SER A 466 -28.95 -41.67 -11.06
C SER A 466 -28.76 -40.14 -11.04
N GLU A 467 -29.63 -39.45 -11.77
CA GLU A 467 -29.86 -38.00 -11.87
C GLU A 467 -30.22 -37.30 -10.52
N PRO A 468 -30.19 -35.95 -10.46
CA PRO A 468 -30.12 -35.20 -9.22
C PRO A 468 -31.49 -35.03 -8.55
N THR A 469 -31.59 -35.41 -7.28
CA THR A 469 -32.71 -35.00 -6.42
C THR A 469 -32.33 -33.76 -5.64
N MET A 470 -33.07 -32.67 -5.84
CA MET A 470 -33.15 -31.56 -4.90
C MET A 470 -33.38 -32.11 -3.49
N GLN A 471 -32.50 -31.75 -2.54
CA GLN A 471 -32.75 -31.94 -1.11
C GLN A 471 -32.62 -30.60 -0.39
N GLU A 472 -33.81 -30.03 -0.18
CA GLU A 472 -34.28 -29.25 0.96
C GLU A 472 -33.24 -28.69 1.95
N HIS A 473 -33.21 -27.36 1.98
CA HIS A 473 -32.79 -26.53 3.11
C HIS A 473 -33.18 -27.17 4.45
N THR A 474 -32.17 -27.61 5.22
CA THR A 474 -32.39 -28.01 6.61
C THR A 474 -31.46 -27.22 7.53
N ARG A 475 -32.04 -26.15 8.08
CA ARG A 475 -31.83 -25.56 9.42
C ARG A 475 -30.38 -25.46 9.93
N MET A 476 -29.91 -24.22 10.00
CA MET A 476 -28.99 -23.75 11.03
C MET A 476 -29.41 -24.30 12.40
N THR A 477 -28.59 -25.15 13.01
CA THR A 477 -28.70 -25.47 14.43
C THR A 477 -27.95 -24.40 15.20
N GLY A 478 -28.70 -23.51 15.86
CA GLY A 478 -28.16 -22.55 16.82
C GLY A 478 -27.47 -23.28 17.98
N ASN A 479 -26.31 -22.76 18.39
CA ASN A 479 -25.60 -23.24 19.56
C ASN A 479 -26.28 -22.74 20.85
N ASP A 480 -26.64 -23.68 21.72
CA ASP A 480 -27.17 -23.45 23.07
C ASP A 480 -26.04 -23.01 24.02
N PRO A 481 -26.11 -21.83 24.68
CA PRO A 481 -25.01 -21.26 25.48
C PRO A 481 -24.72 -21.95 26.83
N LYS A 482 -25.33 -23.09 27.16
CA LYS A 482 -25.31 -23.64 28.54
C LYS A 482 -24.52 -24.93 28.77
N LYS A 483 -23.64 -25.33 27.84
CA LYS A 483 -22.79 -26.52 28.02
C LYS A 483 -21.32 -26.24 27.73
N GLU A 484 -20.71 -25.39 28.54
CA GLU A 484 -19.26 -25.35 28.70
C GLU A 484 -18.78 -26.51 29.58
N GLY A 485 -17.74 -27.19 29.11
CA GLY A 485 -16.93 -28.11 29.88
C GLY A 485 -15.49 -28.05 29.37
N THR A 486 -14.70 -27.13 29.95
CA THR A 486 -13.22 -27.12 30.03
C THR A 486 -12.46 -27.70 28.83
N ILE A 487 -12.04 -26.82 27.91
CA ILE A 487 -10.96 -27.12 26.96
C ILE A 487 -9.66 -26.56 27.55
N THR A 488 -8.67 -27.43 27.71
CA THR A 488 -7.33 -27.12 28.20
C THR A 488 -6.53 -26.31 27.16
N ALA A 489 -5.67 -25.40 27.63
CA ALA A 489 -4.88 -24.41 26.89
C ALA A 489 -3.77 -24.95 25.96
N SER A 490 -4.09 -25.95 25.15
CA SER A 490 -3.23 -26.42 24.07
C SER A 490 -4.12 -26.94 22.96
N GLY A 491 -4.56 -26.06 22.05
CA GLY A 491 -5.26 -26.45 20.83
C GLY A 491 -4.43 -27.52 20.12
N GLY A 492 -4.94 -28.75 20.12
CA GLY A 492 -4.29 -29.89 19.48
C GLY A 492 -4.15 -29.67 17.99
N VAL A 493 -3.24 -30.42 17.36
CA VAL A 493 -2.91 -30.37 15.93
C VAL A 493 -4.16 -30.40 15.02
N HIS A 494 -5.27 -30.99 15.46
CA HIS A 494 -6.54 -31.01 14.72
C HIS A 494 -7.31 -29.68 14.63
N GLU A 495 -7.09 -28.72 15.53
CA GLU A 495 -7.72 -27.39 15.38
C GLU A 495 -6.95 -26.49 14.40
N LYS A 496 -5.65 -26.75 14.21
CA LYS A 496 -4.78 -26.04 13.25
C LYS A 496 -5.04 -26.43 11.78
N GLU A 497 -5.77 -27.51 11.54
CA GLU A 497 -6.16 -27.97 10.20
C GLU A 497 -7.40 -27.26 9.64
N LYS A 498 -8.11 -26.44 10.44
CA LYS A 498 -9.39 -25.79 10.07
C LYS A 498 -9.23 -24.52 9.22
N GLY A 499 -8.32 -24.50 8.25
CA GLY A 499 -8.43 -23.54 7.14
C GLY A 499 -9.61 -23.96 6.25
N TYR A 500 -10.48 -23.04 5.84
CA TYR A 500 -11.60 -23.40 4.97
C TYR A 500 -11.09 -23.91 3.62
N GLU A 501 -11.56 -25.06 3.16
CA GLU A 501 -11.20 -25.60 1.84
C GLU A 501 -11.86 -24.78 0.72
N SER A 502 -11.27 -24.81 -0.49
CA SER A 502 -11.86 -24.11 -1.64
C SER A 502 -13.17 -24.77 -2.07
N ASN A 503 -14.25 -23.98 -2.14
CA ASN A 503 -15.56 -24.46 -2.58
C ASN A 503 -15.68 -24.54 -4.12
N ILE A 504 -14.67 -24.05 -4.85
CA ILE A 504 -14.67 -23.88 -6.32
C ILE A 504 -13.67 -24.85 -6.99
N ALA A 505 -13.03 -25.74 -6.23
CA ALA A 505 -12.04 -26.70 -6.73
C ALA A 505 -12.68 -27.81 -7.59
N GLY A 506 -13.02 -27.45 -8.83
CA GLY A 506 -13.54 -28.33 -9.88
C GLY A 506 -12.52 -28.67 -10.96
N TRP A 507 -11.21 -28.40 -10.80
CA TRP A 507 -10.18 -28.88 -11.71
C TRP A 507 -8.89 -29.17 -10.93
N GLY A 508 -8.52 -30.44 -10.84
CA GLY A 508 -7.30 -30.88 -10.16
C GLY A 508 -6.05 -30.27 -10.80
N VAL A 509 -5.25 -29.57 -9.99
CA VAL A 509 -3.86 -29.24 -10.33
C VAL A 509 -2.99 -29.65 -9.15
N GLU A 510 -2.38 -30.83 -9.29
CA GLU A 510 -1.22 -31.21 -8.48
C GLU A 510 -0.02 -30.32 -8.88
N GLY A 511 0.62 -29.67 -7.91
CA GLY A 511 1.92 -28.98 -8.09
C GLY A 511 1.84 -27.49 -8.39
N GLY A 512 2.45 -26.67 -7.51
CA GLY A 512 2.52 -25.21 -7.58
C GLY A 512 3.38 -24.63 -8.70
N HIS A 513 3.19 -25.05 -9.95
CA HIS A 513 3.95 -24.55 -11.10
C HIS A 513 3.09 -23.62 -11.96
N GLY A 514 3.35 -22.31 -11.88
CA GLY A 514 2.82 -21.33 -12.84
C GLY A 514 3.78 -21.06 -14.00
N THR A 515 3.38 -20.21 -14.94
CA THR A 515 4.10 -19.96 -16.19
C THR A 515 4.93 -18.67 -16.18
N VAL A 516 4.86 -17.89 -15.10
CA VAL A 516 5.48 -16.57 -15.02
C VAL A 516 6.88 -16.68 -14.43
N ARG A 517 7.87 -16.19 -15.20
CA ARG A 517 9.18 -15.84 -14.68
C ARG A 517 9.07 -14.48 -14.00
N ALA A 518 9.44 -14.40 -12.73
CA ALA A 518 9.34 -13.17 -11.98
C ALA A 518 10.58 -12.88 -11.15
N GLN A 519 10.79 -11.61 -10.80
CA GLN A 519 11.88 -11.17 -9.95
C GLN A 519 11.39 -10.08 -9.01
N ILE A 520 11.62 -10.24 -7.72
CA ILE A 520 11.36 -9.19 -6.73
C ILE A 520 12.48 -8.16 -6.82
N VAL A 521 12.12 -6.88 -6.78
CA VAL A 521 13.03 -5.73 -6.76
C VAL A 521 12.59 -4.77 -5.65
N ARG A 522 13.51 -4.00 -5.07
CA ARG A 522 13.20 -3.08 -3.96
C ARG A 522 13.95 -1.76 -4.03
N SER A 523 13.40 -0.79 -3.31
CA SER A 523 14.11 0.39 -2.82
C SER A 523 14.28 0.22 -1.32
N SER A 524 15.53 0.17 -0.85
CA SER A 524 15.81 0.00 0.58
C SER A 524 17.24 0.43 0.93
N ALA A 525 17.41 1.06 2.09
CA ALA A 525 18.70 1.51 2.59
C ALA A 525 18.84 1.32 4.12
N ASP A 526 19.92 1.88 4.69
CA ASP A 526 20.33 1.69 6.08
C ASP A 526 19.24 2.09 7.09
N TRP A 527 18.62 3.27 6.92
CA TRP A 527 17.55 3.73 7.81
C TRP A 527 16.35 2.77 7.82
N SER A 528 16.11 2.09 6.70
CA SER A 528 14.93 1.27 6.49
C SER A 528 15.17 -0.18 6.93
N SER A 529 16.27 -0.82 6.49
CA SER A 529 16.54 -2.26 6.62
C SER A 529 17.92 -2.56 7.20
N GLY A 530 18.76 -1.54 7.45
CA GLY A 530 20.14 -1.74 7.90
C GLY A 530 21.03 -2.38 6.84
N ILE A 531 20.86 -1.99 5.58
CA ILE A 531 21.62 -2.47 4.41
C ILE A 531 22.19 -1.28 3.63
N LEU A 532 23.23 -1.53 2.83
CA LEU A 532 23.62 -0.57 1.79
C LEU A 532 22.46 -0.32 0.81
N THR A 533 22.38 0.90 0.30
CA THR A 533 21.32 1.32 -0.61
C THR A 533 21.17 0.38 -1.79
N GLU A 534 19.96 -0.14 -1.96
CA GLU A 534 19.51 -0.89 -3.11
C GLU A 534 18.44 -0.08 -3.85
N GLN A 535 18.59 0.04 -5.17
CA GLN A 535 17.70 0.76 -6.08
C GLN A 535 17.31 -0.11 -7.29
N SER A 536 17.11 -1.42 -7.05
CA SER A 536 16.88 -2.41 -8.10
C SER A 536 15.57 -2.16 -8.86
N ILE A 537 14.59 -1.46 -8.25
CA ILE A 537 13.38 -0.97 -8.93
C ILE A 537 13.72 -0.02 -10.07
N GLN A 538 14.50 1.04 -9.81
CA GLN A 538 14.86 2.02 -10.83
C GLN A 538 15.67 1.39 -11.96
N ASN A 539 16.58 0.47 -11.61
CA ASN A 539 17.34 -0.30 -12.57
C ASN A 539 16.42 -1.09 -13.51
N ALA A 540 15.40 -1.76 -12.95
CA ALA A 540 14.41 -2.50 -13.73
C ALA A 540 13.60 -1.59 -14.65
N TYR A 541 13.04 -0.49 -14.13
CA TYR A 541 12.31 0.50 -14.94
C TYR A 541 13.15 1.02 -16.11
N CYS A 542 14.38 1.47 -15.83
CA CYS A 542 15.26 2.04 -16.85
C CYS A 542 15.64 1.03 -17.93
N GLN A 543 15.97 -0.21 -17.55
CA GLN A 543 16.37 -1.24 -18.50
C GLN A 543 15.18 -1.67 -19.37
N VAL A 544 14.05 -2.02 -18.75
CA VAL A 544 12.84 -2.50 -19.45
C VAL A 544 12.33 -1.45 -20.44
N ILE A 545 12.34 -0.15 -20.08
CA ILE A 545 11.95 0.93 -20.99
C ILE A 545 12.92 1.09 -22.16
N ARG A 546 14.24 1.08 -21.91
CA ARG A 546 15.25 1.19 -22.99
C ARG A 546 15.17 0.03 -23.98
N ASP A 547 14.80 -1.15 -23.48
CA ASP A 547 14.73 -2.36 -24.29
C ASP A 547 13.43 -2.45 -25.13
N ALA A 548 12.42 -1.61 -24.84
CA ALA A 548 11.12 -1.59 -25.53
C ALA A 548 11.21 -1.48 -27.06
N LYS A 549 10.40 -2.28 -27.76
CA LYS A 549 10.39 -2.45 -29.22
C LYS A 549 9.08 -2.05 -29.89
N HIS A 550 8.00 -1.80 -29.14
CA HIS A 550 6.69 -1.49 -29.70
C HIS A 550 5.98 -0.40 -28.91
N TYR A 551 5.83 -0.56 -27.60
CA TYR A 551 5.23 0.47 -26.77
C TYR A 551 5.60 0.33 -25.29
N VAL A 552 5.43 1.43 -24.58
CA VAL A 552 5.54 1.53 -23.12
C VAL A 552 4.21 2.08 -22.60
N TYR A 553 3.57 1.36 -21.69
CA TYR A 553 2.35 1.79 -21.01
C TYR A 553 2.61 1.96 -19.52
N ILE A 554 2.26 3.12 -18.97
CA ILE A 554 2.52 3.49 -17.58
C ILE A 554 1.21 3.97 -16.96
N GLU A 555 0.82 3.37 -15.84
CA GLU A 555 -0.13 3.93 -14.89
C GLU A 555 0.65 4.23 -13.60
N ASN A 556 0.77 5.50 -13.23
CA ASN A 556 1.51 5.89 -12.03
C ASN A 556 0.87 7.07 -11.31
N GLN A 557 0.91 7.07 -9.98
CA GLN A 557 0.43 8.18 -9.16
C GLN A 557 1.24 9.46 -9.36
N PHE A 558 2.55 9.33 -9.57
CA PHE A 558 3.44 10.47 -9.80
C PHE A 558 4.29 10.23 -11.04
N PHE A 559 4.66 11.33 -11.72
CA PHE A 559 5.58 11.27 -12.84
C PHE A 559 6.62 12.39 -12.77
N ILE A 560 7.49 12.29 -11.77
CA ILE A 560 8.60 13.20 -11.50
C ILE A 560 9.91 12.46 -11.77
N THR A 561 10.57 12.84 -12.86
CA THR A 561 11.78 12.17 -13.33
C THR A 561 12.72 13.13 -14.06
N ALA A 562 13.99 12.74 -14.16
CA ALA A 562 15.03 13.50 -14.83
C ALA A 562 15.51 12.80 -16.11
N THR A 563 16.05 13.61 -17.01
CA THR A 563 16.79 13.19 -18.20
C THR A 563 18.31 13.31 -18.01
N GLY A 564 18.74 13.89 -16.89
CA GLY A 564 20.13 14.02 -16.47
C GLY A 564 20.30 15.03 -15.33
N ASP A 565 21.54 15.27 -14.90
CA ASP A 565 21.87 16.02 -13.68
C ASP A 565 21.45 17.50 -13.68
N GLN A 566 21.06 18.06 -14.84
CA GLN A 566 20.63 19.46 -14.98
C GLN A 566 19.20 19.71 -14.47
N GLN A 567 18.47 18.68 -14.05
CA GLN A 567 17.11 18.78 -13.50
C GLN A 567 17.04 18.65 -11.97
N SER A 568 18.16 18.94 -11.28
CA SER A 568 18.17 19.04 -9.82
C SER A 568 17.00 19.91 -9.31
N PRO A 569 16.30 19.48 -8.24
CA PRO A 569 16.64 18.38 -7.33
C PRO A 569 16.20 16.96 -7.77
N VAL A 570 15.66 16.78 -8.98
CA VAL A 570 15.23 15.45 -9.45
C VAL A 570 16.42 14.68 -10.05
N HIS A 571 16.58 13.41 -9.67
CA HIS A 571 17.77 12.61 -9.97
C HIS A 571 17.48 11.26 -10.65
N ASN A 572 16.31 10.66 -10.46
CA ASN A 572 16.00 9.37 -11.08
C ASN A 572 15.99 9.46 -12.62
N LEU A 573 16.46 8.42 -13.30
CA LEU A 573 16.75 8.44 -14.74
C LEU A 573 15.71 7.72 -15.61
N ILE A 574 14.49 7.55 -15.12
CA ILE A 574 13.39 6.95 -15.89
C ILE A 574 13.04 7.81 -17.11
N GLY A 575 13.01 9.13 -16.96
CA GLY A 575 12.80 10.08 -18.05
C GLY A 575 13.88 9.97 -19.12
N LYS A 576 15.14 9.79 -18.71
CA LYS A 576 16.24 9.51 -19.64
C LYS A 576 16.03 8.20 -20.41
N ALA A 577 15.58 7.14 -19.75
CA ALA A 577 15.27 5.87 -20.42
C ALA A 577 14.17 6.03 -21.49
N ILE A 578 13.14 6.83 -21.21
CA ILE A 578 12.07 7.15 -22.17
C ILE A 578 12.62 7.92 -23.38
N VAL A 579 13.45 8.95 -23.13
CA VAL A 579 14.13 9.71 -24.20
C VAL A 579 14.94 8.77 -25.10
N ASP A 580 15.72 7.86 -24.49
CA ASP A 580 16.54 6.90 -25.23
C ASP A 580 15.70 5.97 -26.11
N ALA A 581 14.61 5.42 -25.57
CA ALA A 581 13.70 4.53 -26.29
C ALA A 581 13.02 5.23 -27.48
N VAL A 582 12.51 6.46 -27.28
CA VAL A 582 11.85 7.24 -28.33
C VAL A 582 12.84 7.65 -29.42
N VAL A 583 14.02 8.15 -29.05
CA VAL A 583 15.04 8.57 -30.02
C VAL A 583 15.55 7.36 -30.82
N ALA A 584 15.70 6.19 -30.19
CA ALA A 584 16.03 4.95 -30.90
C ALA A 584 14.93 4.56 -31.90
N ALA A 585 13.67 4.53 -31.47
CA ALA A 585 12.54 4.19 -32.34
C ALA A 585 12.42 5.15 -33.54
N ALA A 586 12.61 6.45 -33.32
CA ALA A 586 12.56 7.46 -34.38
C ALA A 586 13.72 7.32 -35.38
N LYS A 587 14.92 6.97 -34.93
CA LYS A 587 16.07 6.68 -35.82
C LYS A 587 15.81 5.45 -36.69
N ASP A 588 15.09 4.47 -36.14
CA ASP A 588 14.75 3.22 -36.83
C ASP A 588 13.48 3.34 -37.70
N ASP A 589 12.84 4.52 -37.76
CA ASP A 589 11.53 4.75 -38.41
C ASP A 589 10.47 3.73 -37.98
N ARG A 590 10.49 3.39 -36.69
CA ARG A 590 9.64 2.34 -36.11
C ARG A 590 8.46 2.97 -35.37
N LYS A 591 7.25 2.49 -35.68
CA LYS A 591 6.05 2.84 -34.92
C LYS A 591 6.25 2.47 -33.45
N PHE A 592 6.13 3.47 -32.58
CA PHE A 592 6.38 3.34 -31.16
C PHE A 592 5.49 4.30 -30.38
N ARG A 593 4.96 3.87 -29.24
CA ARG A 593 4.15 4.72 -28.36
C ARG A 593 4.61 4.62 -26.92
N VAL A 594 4.65 5.74 -26.23
CA VAL A 594 4.74 5.84 -24.77
C VAL A 594 3.41 6.44 -24.31
N ILE A 595 2.63 5.64 -23.58
CA ILE A 595 1.30 5.98 -23.11
C ILE A 595 1.38 6.11 -21.59
N ILE A 596 1.08 7.29 -21.07
CA ILE A 596 1.23 7.63 -19.65
C ILE A 596 -0.13 8.04 -19.09
N LEU A 597 -0.60 7.35 -18.06
CA LEU A 597 -1.79 7.66 -17.30
C LEU A 597 -1.38 8.07 -15.88
N ILE A 598 -1.69 9.31 -15.51
CA ILE A 598 -1.34 9.91 -14.22
C ILE A 598 -2.51 10.75 -13.71
N PRO A 599 -2.65 10.97 -12.39
CA PRO A 599 -3.62 11.93 -11.86
C PRO A 599 -3.36 13.33 -12.44
N CYS A 600 -4.44 14.07 -12.70
CA CYS A 600 -4.34 15.46 -13.12
C CYS A 600 -3.99 16.38 -11.95
N ILE A 601 -4.46 16.07 -10.74
CA ILE A 601 -4.12 16.76 -9.50
C ILE A 601 -3.66 15.71 -8.48
N PRO A 602 -2.49 15.88 -7.83
CA PRO A 602 -2.10 15.02 -6.72
C PRO A 602 -3.12 15.09 -5.57
N GLY A 603 -3.45 13.95 -4.97
CA GLY A 603 -4.56 13.81 -4.01
C GLY A 603 -4.29 14.43 -2.63
N PHE A 604 -4.25 15.77 -2.56
CA PHE A 604 -4.15 16.55 -1.33
C PHE A 604 -5.31 17.55 -1.22
N ALA A 605 -5.74 17.81 0.01
CA ALA A 605 -6.87 18.70 0.26
C ALA A 605 -6.54 20.17 -0.01
N GLY A 606 -7.52 20.85 -0.60
CA GLY A 606 -7.54 22.28 -0.72
C GLY A 606 -7.56 22.79 -2.16
N ASP A 607 -8.10 23.99 -2.29
CA ASP A 607 -8.13 24.73 -3.54
C ASP A 607 -6.70 25.08 -4.00
N LEU A 608 -6.40 24.85 -5.28
CA LEU A 608 -5.12 25.19 -5.91
C LEU A 608 -4.76 26.68 -5.83
N ARG A 609 -5.66 27.57 -5.39
CA ARG A 609 -5.37 28.99 -5.08
C ARG A 609 -4.81 29.21 -3.69
N SER A 610 -5.10 28.31 -2.75
CA SER A 610 -4.76 28.49 -1.35
C SER A 610 -3.26 28.36 -1.11
N ASP A 611 -2.73 29.04 -0.10
CA ASP A 611 -1.35 28.84 0.36
C ASP A 611 -1.13 27.39 0.84
N ALA A 612 -2.19 26.72 1.31
CA ALA A 612 -2.15 25.32 1.71
C ALA A 612 -1.85 24.37 0.53
N ALA A 613 -2.22 24.73 -0.69
CA ALA A 613 -1.97 23.93 -1.89
C ALA A 613 -0.57 24.12 -2.51
N THR A 614 0.35 24.85 -1.84
CA THR A 614 1.71 25.09 -2.37
C THR A 614 2.46 23.77 -2.62
N GLY A 615 2.30 22.77 -1.76
CA GLY A 615 2.90 21.43 -1.96
C GLY A 615 2.34 20.73 -3.21
N THR A 616 1.02 20.73 -3.37
CA THR A 616 0.34 20.20 -4.56
C THR A 616 0.82 20.88 -5.84
N ARG A 617 0.91 22.21 -5.85
CA ARG A 617 1.40 22.96 -7.00
C ARG A 617 2.88 22.67 -7.31
N ALA A 618 3.72 22.44 -6.29
CA ALA A 618 5.11 22.05 -6.48
C ALA A 618 5.24 20.68 -7.15
N ILE A 619 4.47 19.69 -6.72
CA ILE A 619 4.43 18.35 -7.35
C ILE A 619 3.99 18.48 -8.81
N MET A 620 2.92 19.23 -9.09
CA MET A 620 2.46 19.46 -10.46
C MET A 620 3.53 20.15 -11.31
N ASP A 621 4.23 21.16 -10.78
CA ASP A 621 5.30 21.86 -11.48
C ASP A 621 6.45 20.91 -11.84
N TYR A 622 6.91 20.07 -10.91
CA TYR A 622 7.92 19.05 -11.19
C TYR A 622 7.45 18.05 -12.24
N GLN A 623 6.21 17.57 -12.15
CA GLN A 623 5.63 16.66 -13.13
C GLN A 623 5.65 17.28 -14.55
N TYR A 624 5.21 18.53 -14.69
CA TYR A 624 5.25 19.19 -15.98
C TYR A 624 6.69 19.46 -16.48
N LYS A 625 7.63 19.77 -15.59
CA LYS A 625 9.06 19.91 -15.94
C LYS A 625 9.71 18.60 -16.36
N SER A 626 9.26 17.47 -15.82
CA SER A 626 9.69 16.15 -16.26
C SER A 626 9.16 15.85 -17.67
N ILE A 627 7.89 16.14 -17.94
CA ILE A 627 7.24 15.78 -19.22
C ILE A 627 7.63 16.78 -20.34
N CYS A 628 7.26 18.05 -20.20
CA CYS A 628 7.23 18.99 -21.34
C CYS A 628 7.71 20.42 -21.09
N ARG A 629 8.05 20.82 -19.85
CA ARG A 629 8.47 22.21 -19.54
C ARG A 629 9.99 22.32 -19.37
N GLY A 630 10.63 23.04 -20.29
CA GLY A 630 12.07 23.31 -20.26
C GLY A 630 12.89 22.40 -21.17
N GLU A 631 14.12 22.82 -21.49
CA GLU A 631 15.01 22.11 -22.43
C GLU A 631 15.47 20.73 -21.94
N HIS A 632 15.48 20.53 -20.62
CA HIS A 632 15.82 19.26 -20.00
C HIS A 632 14.63 18.33 -19.77
N SER A 633 13.39 18.76 -20.05
CA SER A 633 12.24 17.86 -20.03
C SER A 633 12.40 16.72 -21.05
N ILE A 634 11.61 15.65 -20.91
CA ILE A 634 11.57 14.55 -21.88
C ILE A 634 11.31 15.11 -23.30
N TYR A 635 10.33 15.99 -23.45
CA TYR A 635 10.04 16.63 -24.75
C TYR A 635 11.21 17.49 -25.23
N GLY A 636 11.84 18.24 -24.32
CA GLY A 636 12.99 19.09 -24.64
C GLY A 636 14.17 18.28 -25.20
N GLN A 637 14.49 17.16 -24.55
CA GLN A 637 15.59 16.28 -24.98
C GLN A 637 15.29 15.54 -26.29
N ILE A 638 14.05 15.07 -26.49
CA ILE A 638 13.64 14.44 -27.76
C ILE A 638 13.68 15.46 -28.91
N THR A 639 13.20 16.68 -28.66
CA THR A 639 13.25 17.79 -29.64
C THR A 639 14.70 18.16 -29.97
N ALA A 640 15.59 18.20 -28.98
CA ALA A 640 17.01 18.44 -29.19
C ALA A 640 17.69 17.35 -30.06
N ALA A 641 17.15 16.13 -30.05
CA ALA A 641 17.58 15.04 -30.93
C ALA A 641 16.98 15.13 -32.35
N GLY A 642 16.18 16.17 -32.67
CA GLY A 642 15.55 16.39 -33.97
C GLY A 642 14.28 15.58 -34.20
N VAL A 643 13.65 15.08 -33.14
CA VAL A 643 12.42 14.27 -33.18
C VAL A 643 11.29 15.05 -32.54
N ASP A 644 10.08 15.00 -33.12
CA ASP A 644 8.90 15.60 -32.50
C ASP A 644 8.31 14.61 -31.46
N PRO A 645 8.35 14.94 -30.16
CA PRO A 645 7.90 14.05 -29.09
C PRO A 645 6.40 13.75 -29.14
N THR A 646 5.59 14.64 -29.73
CA THR A 646 4.12 14.49 -29.77
C THR A 646 3.64 13.34 -30.67
N ASN A 647 4.52 12.82 -31.53
CA ASN A 647 4.25 11.64 -32.33
C ASN A 647 4.42 10.32 -31.56
N TYR A 648 5.08 10.36 -30.39
CA TYR A 648 5.48 9.16 -29.64
C TYR A 648 4.91 9.13 -28.22
N ILE A 649 4.77 10.28 -27.56
CA ILE A 649 4.40 10.34 -26.14
C ILE A 649 3.02 10.95 -25.98
N PHE A 650 2.13 10.20 -25.32
CA PHE A 650 0.75 10.59 -25.08
C PHE A 650 0.43 10.46 -23.59
N VAL A 651 -0.10 11.54 -23.01
CA VAL A 651 -0.36 11.64 -21.57
C VAL A 651 -1.86 11.84 -21.35
N PHE A 652 -2.43 11.02 -20.49
CA PHE A 652 -3.85 10.97 -20.16
C PHE A 652 -4.05 11.00 -18.65
N ASN A 653 -5.27 11.30 -18.23
CA ASN A 653 -5.76 11.00 -16.88
C ASN A 653 -7.14 10.34 -17.00
N LEU A 654 -7.76 10.04 -15.86
CA LEU A 654 -9.07 9.42 -15.80
C LEU A 654 -10.06 10.30 -15.05
N ARG A 655 -11.32 10.33 -15.50
CA ARG A 655 -12.39 11.10 -14.87
C ARG A 655 -13.72 10.37 -15.02
N SER A 656 -14.57 10.49 -14.00
CA SER A 656 -15.90 9.91 -13.99
C SER A 656 -16.98 10.96 -13.68
N TYR A 657 -18.23 10.63 -13.99
CA TYR A 657 -19.41 11.42 -13.65
C TYR A 657 -20.42 10.55 -12.92
N ASP A 658 -21.32 11.19 -12.19
CA ASP A 658 -22.43 10.52 -11.53
C ASP A 658 -23.60 11.47 -11.28
N ARG A 659 -24.66 10.94 -10.66
CA ARG A 659 -25.82 11.68 -10.19
C ARG A 659 -26.16 11.24 -8.78
N ILE A 660 -26.05 12.15 -7.81
CA ILE A 660 -26.45 11.90 -6.43
C ILE A 660 -27.95 11.61 -6.37
N ASN A 661 -28.34 10.50 -5.72
CA ASN A 661 -29.75 10.11 -5.58
C ASN A 661 -30.49 10.91 -4.48
N ASN A 662 -30.32 12.24 -4.45
CA ASN A 662 -31.00 13.15 -3.52
C ASN A 662 -32.35 13.61 -4.09
N THR A 663 -33.32 12.69 -4.07
CA THR A 663 -34.65 12.87 -4.67
C THR A 663 -35.55 13.80 -3.84
N PRO A 664 -36.62 14.38 -4.42
CA PRO A 664 -37.60 15.15 -3.66
C PRO A 664 -38.26 14.35 -2.54
N ALA A 665 -38.46 13.05 -2.75
CA ALA A 665 -38.99 12.15 -1.74
C ALA A 665 -38.03 12.05 -0.54
N LEU A 666 -36.72 11.95 -0.78
CA LEU A 666 -35.71 11.96 0.28
C LEU A 666 -35.70 13.30 1.04
N LYS A 667 -35.75 14.43 0.32
CA LYS A 667 -35.84 15.77 0.94
C LYS A 667 -37.06 15.88 1.85
N LYS A 668 -38.23 15.49 1.35
CA LYS A 668 -39.48 15.46 2.12
C LYS A 668 -39.41 14.50 3.31
N GLN A 669 -38.71 13.37 3.17
CA GLN A 669 -38.51 12.42 4.28
C GLN A 669 -37.69 13.04 5.40
N GLN A 670 -36.61 13.75 5.07
CA GLN A 670 -35.81 14.47 6.06
C GLN A 670 -36.66 15.54 6.79
N GLU A 671 -37.43 16.32 6.03
CA GLU A 671 -38.32 17.34 6.61
C GLU A 671 -39.41 16.76 7.53
N THR A 672 -40.05 15.66 7.11
CA THR A 672 -41.16 15.05 7.86
C THR A 672 -40.72 14.21 9.05
N SER A 673 -39.56 13.56 8.97
CA SER A 673 -38.97 12.80 10.07
C SER A 673 -38.24 13.70 11.07
N GLY A 674 -37.76 14.87 10.64
CA GLY A 674 -36.87 15.73 11.42
C GLY A 674 -35.47 15.13 11.60
N VAL A 675 -35.11 14.11 10.82
CA VAL A 675 -33.81 13.44 10.85
C VAL A 675 -33.16 13.63 9.49
N SER A 676 -31.96 14.21 9.46
CA SER A 676 -31.17 14.36 8.24
C SER A 676 -30.64 13.01 7.75
N TYR A 677 -30.34 12.92 6.46
CA TYR A 677 -29.72 11.72 5.88
C TYR A 677 -28.35 11.46 6.50
N GLN A 678 -27.58 12.51 6.84
CA GLN A 678 -26.30 12.37 7.53
C GLN A 678 -26.45 11.76 8.94
N GLU A 679 -27.51 12.11 9.67
CA GLU A 679 -27.80 11.49 10.97
C GLU A 679 -28.22 10.02 10.83
N LEU A 680 -29.00 9.68 9.79
CA LEU A 680 -29.33 8.30 9.46
C LEU A 680 -28.08 7.49 9.13
N GLN A 681 -27.18 8.05 8.31
CA GLN A 681 -25.92 7.43 7.94
C GLN A 681 -25.03 7.17 9.13
N ARG A 682 -24.90 8.16 10.03
CA ARG A 682 -24.17 7.98 11.28
C ARG A 682 -24.78 6.87 12.12
N ALA A 683 -26.11 6.81 12.23
CA ALA A 683 -26.78 5.75 12.96
C ALA A 683 -26.57 4.36 12.32
N GLN A 684 -26.61 4.29 10.98
CA GLN A 684 -26.36 3.05 10.23
C GLN A 684 -24.91 2.60 10.37
N ALA A 685 -23.96 3.53 10.22
CA ALA A 685 -22.55 3.30 10.47
C ALA A 685 -22.44 2.73 11.87
N GLU A 686 -22.84 3.47 12.92
CA GLU A 686 -22.83 3.00 14.31
C GLU A 686 -23.42 1.60 14.49
N GLU A 687 -24.53 1.23 13.85
CA GLU A 687 -25.12 -0.12 13.95
C GLU A 687 -24.24 -1.22 13.31
N ILE A 688 -23.78 -1.02 12.08
CA ILE A 688 -22.92 -2.00 11.38
C ILE A 688 -21.56 -2.11 12.10
N MET A 689 -21.16 -1.03 12.77
CA MET A 689 -19.80 -0.77 13.18
C MET A 689 -19.57 -0.89 14.69
N ASN A 690 -20.63 -0.86 15.51
CA ASN A 690 -20.57 -1.15 16.94
C ASN A 690 -20.40 -2.63 17.26
N GLU A 691 -20.59 -3.54 16.30
CA GLU A 691 -20.24 -4.96 16.42
C GLU A 691 -18.72 -5.21 16.37
N GLY A 692 -17.90 -4.23 16.80
CA GLY A 692 -16.49 -4.44 17.06
C GLY A 692 -16.26 -5.08 18.42
N VAL A 693 -15.34 -6.03 18.49
CA VAL A 693 -14.89 -6.74 19.71
C VAL A 693 -14.08 -5.82 20.61
N HIS A 694 -14.54 -4.59 20.85
CA HIS A 694 -13.95 -3.72 21.85
C HIS A 694 -14.56 -4.11 23.19
N GLY A 695 -13.73 -4.67 24.07
CA GLY A 695 -14.09 -4.82 25.47
C GLY A 695 -14.65 -3.50 25.99
N ALA A 696 -15.82 -3.54 26.62
CA ALA A 696 -16.43 -2.39 27.28
C ALA A 696 -15.38 -1.61 28.10
N PRO A 697 -15.47 -0.28 28.23
CA PRO A 697 -14.55 0.48 29.07
C PRO A 697 -14.63 0.00 30.52
N GLY A 698 -13.72 -0.90 30.88
CA GLY A 698 -13.55 -1.44 32.21
C GLY A 698 -12.86 -0.40 33.09
N GLU A 699 -13.65 0.16 34.00
CA GLU A 699 -13.28 0.77 35.28
C GLU A 699 -12.06 1.71 35.34
N LYS A 700 -12.37 2.98 35.66
CA LYS A 700 -11.46 4.04 36.11
C LYS A 700 -10.29 3.50 36.94
N GLN A 701 -9.09 3.46 36.37
CA GLN A 701 -7.88 3.25 37.16
C GLN A 701 -7.68 4.41 38.17
N PRO A 702 -7.29 4.12 39.43
CA PRO A 702 -7.16 5.13 40.46
C PRO A 702 -5.89 5.97 40.26
N LYS A 703 -6.04 7.30 40.31
CA LYS A 703 -4.94 8.28 40.24
C LYS A 703 -3.88 8.00 41.34
N PRO A 704 -2.58 8.01 41.03
CA PRO A 704 -1.54 7.94 42.05
C PRO A 704 -1.51 9.25 42.85
N LYS A 705 -1.55 9.11 44.19
CA LYS A 705 -1.50 10.22 45.16
C LYS A 705 -0.14 10.93 45.10
N ARG A 706 -0.13 12.20 44.70
CA ARG A 706 0.98 13.13 44.98
C ARG A 706 1.06 13.43 46.48
N LYS A 707 2.23 13.22 47.08
CA LYS A 707 2.59 13.77 48.38
C LYS A 707 3.46 15.02 48.19
N GLY A 708 2.98 16.14 48.74
CA GLY A 708 3.75 17.01 49.64
C GLY A 708 4.83 17.93 49.05
N GLU A 709 4.39 19.17 48.84
CA GLU A 709 5.06 20.48 48.85
C GLU A 709 6.46 20.65 49.48
N GLY A 710 7.23 21.60 48.93
CA GLY A 710 8.45 22.14 49.57
C GLY A 710 9.21 23.26 48.83
N ASN A 711 8.64 24.47 48.82
CA ASN A 711 9.29 25.79 48.89
C ASN A 711 9.99 26.50 47.69
N LYS A 712 9.71 27.81 47.68
CA LYS A 712 10.06 28.89 46.74
C LYS A 712 11.52 29.36 46.84
N ALA A 713 12.10 29.89 45.74
CA ALA A 713 12.74 31.21 45.68
C ALA A 713 13.16 31.58 44.25
N ALA A 714 12.90 32.84 43.88
CA ALA A 714 13.17 33.45 42.59
C ALA A 714 14.60 34.03 42.48
N HIS A 715 15.24 33.90 41.30
CA HIS A 715 16.29 34.82 40.88
C HIS A 715 16.24 35.11 39.38
N LYS A 716 16.26 36.42 39.09
CA LYS A 716 16.27 37.06 37.78
C LYS A 716 17.65 36.90 37.12
N GLY A 717 17.66 36.52 35.85
CA GLY A 717 18.82 36.63 34.96
C GLY A 717 18.36 36.44 33.52
N GLN A 718 18.45 37.50 32.70
CA GLN A 718 18.26 37.42 31.25
C GLN A 718 19.46 36.72 30.60
N PRO A 719 19.24 35.86 29.60
CA PRO A 719 20.22 35.64 28.54
C PRO A 719 19.65 36.04 27.17
N THR A 720 20.35 36.96 26.53
CA THR A 720 20.33 37.28 25.11
C THR A 720 20.77 36.07 24.28
N GLY A 721 19.99 35.72 23.24
CA GLY A 721 20.26 34.58 22.34
C GLY A 721 19.00 34.21 21.52
N PRO A 722 19.09 33.29 20.53
CA PRO A 722 18.17 33.13 19.38
C PRO A 722 16.81 32.50 19.75
N LYS A 723 16.18 33.00 20.82
CA LYS A 723 14.81 32.70 21.25
C LYS A 723 13.79 33.74 20.78
N GLN A 724 14.21 34.72 19.97
CA GLN A 724 13.31 35.72 19.38
C GLN A 724 12.87 35.41 17.93
N LEU A 725 13.55 34.51 17.22
CA LEU A 725 13.17 34.15 15.84
C LEU A 725 12.08 33.06 15.78
N LEU A 726 11.92 32.26 16.84
CA LEU A 726 10.82 31.29 16.99
C LEU A 726 9.56 31.88 17.65
N LYS A 727 9.56 33.18 18.00
CA LYS A 727 8.37 33.87 18.50
C LYS A 727 7.67 34.71 17.44
N TYR A 728 8.36 35.06 16.35
CA TYR A 728 7.80 35.95 15.33
C TYR A 728 6.87 35.25 14.32
N ASN A 729 6.91 33.90 14.23
CA ASN A 729 5.93 33.10 13.47
C ASN A 729 4.86 32.43 14.36
N VAL A 730 4.98 32.53 15.68
CA VAL A 730 4.00 31.97 16.63
C VAL A 730 2.91 32.99 16.96
N GLU A 731 3.19 34.29 16.90
CA GLU A 731 2.19 35.32 17.22
C GLU A 731 1.27 35.70 16.04
N LYS A 732 1.50 35.20 14.81
CA LYS A 732 0.56 35.41 13.68
C LYS A 732 -0.28 34.20 13.26
N GLN A 733 0.06 32.99 13.72
CA GLN A 733 -0.83 31.83 13.67
C GLN A 733 -1.60 31.59 14.99
N ALA A 734 -1.27 32.33 16.05
CA ALA A 734 -2.05 32.36 17.30
C ALA A 734 -3.01 33.57 17.40
N GLU A 735 -2.93 34.58 16.52
CA GLU A 735 -3.87 35.72 16.49
C GLU A 735 -5.00 35.58 15.45
N SER A 736 -5.33 34.36 15.03
CA SER A 736 -6.63 34.05 14.39
C SER A 736 -7.40 32.91 15.07
N SER A 737 -6.97 32.50 16.27
CA SER A 737 -7.64 31.46 17.07
C SER A 737 -8.03 31.94 18.48
N GLU A 738 -8.09 33.26 18.72
CA GLU A 738 -8.70 33.83 19.93
C GLU A 738 -9.71 34.92 19.54
N SER A 739 -10.75 34.54 18.81
CA SER A 739 -12.07 34.97 19.24
C SER A 739 -12.61 33.84 20.12
N GLU A 740 -12.90 34.13 21.38
CA GLU A 740 -13.97 33.43 22.08
C GLU A 740 -15.22 33.58 21.19
N SER A 741 -15.40 32.67 20.24
CA SER A 741 -16.74 32.27 19.88
C SER A 741 -17.23 31.56 21.12
N ASP A 742 -18.07 32.27 21.88
CA ASP A 742 -19.20 31.61 22.52
C ASP A 742 -19.68 30.57 21.51
N LEU A 743 -19.30 29.31 21.76
CA LEU A 743 -19.98 28.19 21.17
C LEU A 743 -21.39 28.36 21.71
N ASP A 744 -22.25 28.95 20.90
CA ASP A 744 -23.64 28.52 20.88
C ASP A 744 -23.54 27.01 20.71
N GLU A 745 -23.54 26.30 21.85
CA GLU A 745 -24.04 24.94 21.93
C GLU A 745 -25.27 24.95 21.05
N ASP A 746 -25.24 24.18 19.97
CA ASP A 746 -26.43 23.96 19.16
C ASP A 746 -27.57 23.60 20.11
N PRO A 747 -28.57 24.49 20.33
CA PRO A 747 -29.62 24.23 21.31
C PRO A 747 -30.59 23.15 20.82
N SER A 748 -30.31 22.55 19.64
CA SER A 748 -31.06 21.45 19.07
C SER A 748 -30.47 20.08 19.40
N ALA A 749 -29.18 19.97 19.76
CA ALA A 749 -28.53 18.69 20.09
C ALA A 749 -28.95 18.11 21.45
N GLU A 750 -29.51 18.92 22.36
CA GLU A 750 -30.13 18.44 23.61
C GLU A 750 -31.67 18.31 23.53
N LYS A 751 -32.30 18.58 22.37
CA LYS A 751 -33.77 18.58 22.24
C LYS A 751 -34.41 17.30 21.70
N SER A 752 -33.63 16.27 21.39
CA SER A 752 -34.18 14.92 21.26
C SER A 752 -33.28 13.91 21.97
N GLY A 753 -33.71 13.42 23.14
CA GLY A 753 -33.06 12.31 23.84
C GLY A 753 -33.19 10.96 23.11
N ALA A 754 -33.28 10.97 21.78
CA ALA A 754 -33.51 9.82 20.94
C ALA A 754 -32.19 9.13 20.59
N SER A 755 -32.13 7.81 20.82
CA SER A 755 -30.96 6.99 20.48
C SER A 755 -30.73 6.93 18.95
N ALA A 756 -29.53 6.59 18.48
CA ALA A 756 -29.24 6.39 17.05
C ALA A 756 -30.23 5.39 16.39
N ALA A 757 -30.58 4.31 17.11
CA ALA A 757 -31.60 3.35 16.69
C ALA A 757 -33.00 3.96 16.58
N GLU A 758 -33.34 4.92 17.43
CA GLU A 758 -34.62 5.64 17.38
C GLU A 758 -34.66 6.61 16.19
N ARG A 759 -33.57 7.31 15.89
CA ARG A 759 -33.48 8.18 14.70
C ARG A 759 -33.65 7.39 13.41
N LYS A 760 -32.94 6.26 13.28
CA LYS A 760 -33.08 5.34 12.15
C LYS A 760 -34.52 4.82 12.03
N ARG A 761 -35.10 4.34 13.14
CA ARG A 761 -36.48 3.87 13.17
C ARG A 761 -37.49 4.94 12.76
N VAL A 762 -37.37 6.17 13.27
CA VAL A 762 -38.26 7.29 12.92
C VAL A 762 -38.12 7.63 11.45
N PHE A 763 -36.89 7.67 10.92
CA PHE A 763 -36.66 7.92 9.50
C PHE A 763 -37.28 6.80 8.64
N GLU A 764 -37.09 5.53 9.01
CA GLU A 764 -37.60 4.35 8.30
C GLU A 764 -39.13 4.23 8.37
N GLU A 765 -39.76 4.47 9.52
CA GLU A 765 -41.23 4.45 9.68
C GLU A 765 -41.91 5.48 8.78
N ARG A 766 -41.22 6.61 8.49
CA ARG A 766 -41.71 7.68 7.60
C ARG A 766 -41.48 7.42 6.12
N ARG A 767 -40.79 6.34 5.73
CA ARG A 767 -40.60 5.97 4.30
C ARG A 767 -41.93 5.78 3.59
N ALA A 768 -42.90 5.13 4.25
CA ALA A 768 -44.21 4.87 3.68
C ALA A 768 -44.98 6.16 3.42
N ASP A 769 -44.84 7.14 4.31
CA ASP A 769 -45.53 8.43 4.25
C ASP A 769 -45.07 9.29 3.04
N VAL A 770 -43.89 9.02 2.49
CA VAL A 770 -43.31 9.73 1.33
C VAL A 770 -43.25 8.89 0.06
N GLY A 771 -43.85 7.70 0.05
CA GLY A 771 -43.89 6.82 -1.12
C GLY A 771 -42.60 6.02 -1.36
N LEU A 772 -41.70 5.94 -0.37
CA LEU A 772 -40.44 5.18 -0.42
C LEU A 772 -40.54 3.78 0.24
N ALA A 773 -41.73 3.34 0.69
CA ALA A 773 -41.89 2.01 1.34
C ALA A 773 -42.36 0.88 0.41
N ASP A 774 -42.87 1.19 -0.80
CA ASP A 774 -43.33 0.20 -1.79
C ASP A 774 -42.32 0.00 -2.94
N GLU A 775 -41.05 0.35 -2.70
CA GLU A 775 -39.96 0.13 -3.65
C GLU A 775 -39.75 -1.38 -3.88
N GLY A 776 -40.29 -1.89 -4.98
CA GLY A 776 -40.30 -3.31 -5.35
C GLY A 776 -41.69 -3.95 -5.41
N LYS A 777 -42.76 -3.23 -5.05
CA LYS A 777 -44.16 -3.70 -5.17
C LYS A 777 -45.08 -2.60 -5.72
N GLY A 778 -44.89 -2.20 -6.98
CA GLY A 778 -45.80 -1.31 -7.71
C GLY A 778 -45.20 -0.71 -8.99
N ASP A 779 -46.00 0.03 -9.77
CA ASP A 779 -45.64 0.79 -10.99
C ASP A 779 -44.84 2.09 -10.69
N HIS A 780 -44.12 2.16 -9.56
CA HIS A 780 -43.42 3.38 -9.14
C HIS A 780 -42.03 3.50 -9.81
N VAL A 781 -41.70 4.70 -10.31
CA VAL A 781 -40.42 5.02 -10.97
C VAL A 781 -39.28 5.00 -9.94
N GLN A 782 -38.28 4.13 -10.14
CA GLN A 782 -37.08 4.04 -9.29
C GLN A 782 -35.89 4.77 -9.93
N SER A 783 -35.19 5.58 -9.14
CA SER A 783 -33.87 6.13 -9.51
C SER A 783 -32.79 5.08 -9.27
N ALA A 784 -31.84 4.95 -10.18
CA ALA A 784 -30.55 4.31 -9.87
C ALA A 784 -29.81 5.13 -8.80
N ASP A 785 -29.15 4.44 -7.85
CA ASP A 785 -28.35 5.04 -6.79
C ASP A 785 -27.07 5.70 -7.32
N SER A 786 -26.52 5.16 -8.41
CA SER A 786 -25.42 5.72 -9.20
C SER A 786 -25.69 5.44 -10.69
N ILE A 787 -25.31 6.38 -11.56
CA ILE A 787 -25.35 6.24 -13.02
C ILE A 787 -23.96 6.08 -13.63
N ALA A 788 -22.90 5.95 -12.82
CA ALA A 788 -21.52 5.87 -13.28
C ALA A 788 -21.29 4.66 -14.23
N GLY A 789 -22.06 3.59 -14.06
CA GLY A 789 -22.05 2.41 -14.94
C GLY A 789 -22.42 2.68 -16.40
N ASP A 790 -23.11 3.79 -16.70
CA ASP A 790 -23.51 4.12 -18.08
C ASP A 790 -22.34 4.56 -18.97
N ALA A 791 -21.21 4.92 -18.36
CA ALA A 791 -19.95 5.18 -19.08
C ALA A 791 -19.33 3.89 -19.66
N LEU A 792 -19.68 2.73 -19.10
CA LEU A 792 -19.16 1.43 -19.49
C LEU A 792 -20.00 0.76 -20.61
N LEU A 793 -19.76 -0.52 -20.86
CA LEU A 793 -20.54 -1.32 -21.82
C LEU A 793 -21.91 -1.66 -21.22
N SER A 794 -22.82 -0.69 -21.30
CA SER A 794 -24.21 -0.76 -20.83
C SER A 794 -25.16 -0.43 -21.99
N ASP A 795 -26.31 -1.09 -22.01
CA ASP A 795 -27.42 -0.75 -22.91
C ASP A 795 -28.13 0.55 -22.52
N LYS A 796 -27.83 1.08 -21.33
CA LYS A 796 -28.43 2.30 -20.80
C LYS A 796 -27.61 3.53 -21.09
N LYS A 797 -28.29 4.67 -21.06
CA LYS A 797 -27.69 5.99 -21.19
C LYS A 797 -28.19 6.92 -20.10
N PRO A 798 -27.41 7.93 -19.70
CA PRO A 798 -27.86 8.96 -18.77
C PRO A 798 -29.16 9.65 -19.22
N SER A 799 -29.40 9.85 -20.51
CA SER A 799 -30.67 10.40 -21.02
C SER A 799 -31.88 9.48 -20.91
N GLU A 800 -31.66 8.19 -20.70
CA GLU A 800 -32.69 7.16 -20.58
C GLU A 800 -32.94 6.77 -19.11
N GLU A 801 -32.05 7.17 -18.18
CA GLU A 801 -32.14 6.83 -16.76
C GLU A 801 -33.34 7.44 -16.02
N ASN A 802 -34.00 6.66 -15.18
CA ASN A 802 -35.14 7.19 -14.42
C ASN A 802 -34.65 8.10 -13.27
N TYR A 803 -35.48 9.10 -12.92
CA TYR A 803 -35.29 9.91 -11.72
C TYR A 803 -36.63 10.06 -11.00
N ALA A 804 -36.73 9.56 -9.79
CA ALA A 804 -37.91 9.66 -8.96
C ALA A 804 -38.26 11.14 -8.71
N GLY A 805 -39.51 11.51 -9.00
CA GLY A 805 -39.98 12.90 -8.96
C GLY A 805 -39.82 13.67 -10.27
N ARG A 806 -39.25 13.07 -11.32
CA ARG A 806 -39.19 13.65 -12.67
C ARG A 806 -40.33 13.12 -13.56
N PRO A 807 -41.28 13.96 -13.98
CA PRO A 807 -42.34 13.51 -14.88
C PRO A 807 -41.80 13.27 -16.32
N PRO A 808 -42.36 12.29 -17.07
CA PRO A 808 -42.01 12.08 -18.47
C PRO A 808 -42.42 13.29 -19.31
N ARG A 809 -41.65 13.58 -20.37
CA ARG A 809 -41.91 14.72 -21.24
C ARG A 809 -43.14 14.47 -22.13
N THR A 810 -44.32 14.88 -21.68
CA THR A 810 -45.59 14.75 -22.42
C THR A 810 -46.11 16.13 -22.86
N GLY A 811 -45.56 16.73 -23.91
CA GLY A 811 -46.09 17.99 -24.49
C GLY A 811 -45.72 19.29 -23.75
N GLU A 812 -46.38 20.40 -24.10
CA GLU A 812 -46.09 21.80 -23.71
C GLU A 812 -46.54 22.20 -22.28
N ASP A 813 -46.50 21.28 -21.32
CA ASP A 813 -46.91 21.58 -19.94
C ASP A 813 -45.76 22.25 -19.16
N HIS A 814 -45.74 23.59 -19.20
CA HIS A 814 -44.75 24.43 -18.50
C HIS A 814 -44.75 24.25 -16.97
N GLU A 815 -45.86 23.81 -16.36
CA GLU A 815 -45.97 23.60 -14.90
C GLU A 815 -45.09 22.45 -14.40
N MET A 816 -44.77 21.47 -15.26
CA MET A 816 -43.90 20.34 -14.90
C MET A 816 -42.43 20.55 -15.29
N GLU A 817 -42.04 21.75 -15.75
CA GLU A 817 -40.65 22.06 -16.07
C GLU A 817 -39.79 22.14 -14.79
N GLU A 818 -40.27 22.84 -13.75
CA GLU A 818 -39.54 23.01 -12.49
C GLU A 818 -39.23 21.66 -11.83
N GLU A 819 -40.19 20.72 -11.85
CA GLU A 819 -40.01 19.36 -11.33
C GLU A 819 -38.98 18.54 -12.13
N ARG A 820 -38.82 18.80 -13.43
CA ARG A 820 -37.79 18.11 -14.22
C ARG A 820 -36.41 18.68 -13.97
N GLU A 821 -36.31 19.98 -13.75
CA GLU A 821 -35.05 20.69 -13.57
C GLU A 821 -34.40 20.46 -12.19
N GLN A 822 -35.13 19.92 -11.21
CA GLN A 822 -34.62 19.62 -9.85
C GLN A 822 -33.47 18.60 -9.80
N GLU A 823 -33.30 17.78 -10.86
CA GLU A 823 -32.23 16.78 -10.95
C GLU A 823 -30.85 17.43 -11.14
N LYS A 824 -30.80 18.66 -11.68
CA LYS A 824 -29.55 19.34 -12.08
C LYS A 824 -28.56 19.50 -10.94
N ASP A 825 -29.05 19.79 -9.74
CA ASP A 825 -28.22 20.02 -8.56
C ASP A 825 -27.47 18.76 -8.10
N ASN A 826 -27.75 17.61 -8.70
CA ASN A 826 -27.19 16.32 -8.30
C ASN A 826 -26.18 15.75 -9.28
N PHE A 827 -26.02 16.33 -10.48
CA PHE A 827 -24.99 15.87 -11.42
C PHE A 827 -23.62 16.34 -10.95
N ILE A 828 -22.71 15.38 -10.83
CA ILE A 828 -21.36 15.58 -10.32
C ILE A 828 -20.34 14.93 -11.23
N GLN A 829 -19.11 15.42 -11.17
CA GLN A 829 -17.93 14.81 -11.74
C GLN A 829 -16.76 14.89 -10.77
N GLU A 830 -15.83 13.95 -10.88
CA GLU A 830 -14.57 13.98 -10.16
C GLU A 830 -13.47 13.26 -10.95
N GLU A 831 -12.23 13.68 -10.73
CA GLU A 831 -11.04 12.91 -11.12
C GLU A 831 -11.15 11.49 -10.56
N LEU A 832 -10.82 10.51 -11.40
CA LEU A 832 -10.58 9.16 -10.96
C LEU A 832 -9.09 9.06 -10.60
N TYR A 833 -8.79 8.82 -9.33
CA TYR A 833 -7.43 8.90 -8.81
C TYR A 833 -6.64 7.65 -9.17
N ILE A 834 -5.73 7.80 -10.14
CA ILE A 834 -4.80 6.74 -10.54
C ILE A 834 -3.74 6.58 -9.44
N HIS A 835 -3.91 5.56 -8.61
CA HIS A 835 -2.94 5.17 -7.59
C HIS A 835 -2.07 3.98 -8.01
N GLY A 836 -2.38 3.31 -9.13
CA GLY A 836 -1.54 2.25 -9.69
C GLY A 836 -0.06 2.64 -9.78
N LYS A 837 0.84 1.65 -9.68
CA LYS A 837 2.28 1.80 -9.98
C LYS A 837 2.72 0.69 -10.94
N LEU A 838 2.24 0.80 -12.17
CA LEU A 838 2.27 -0.23 -13.19
C LEU A 838 3.03 0.23 -14.43
N LEU A 839 3.91 -0.64 -14.93
CA LEU A 839 4.56 -0.54 -16.22
C LEU A 839 4.24 -1.79 -17.04
N ILE A 840 3.79 -1.65 -18.28
CA ILE A 840 3.66 -2.74 -19.24
C ILE A 840 4.45 -2.39 -20.50
N VAL A 841 5.33 -3.30 -20.94
CA VAL A 841 6.14 -3.12 -22.15
C VAL A 841 5.90 -4.27 -23.12
N ASP A 842 5.57 -3.91 -24.36
CA ASP A 842 5.44 -4.80 -25.52
C ASP A 842 4.52 -6.02 -25.32
N ASP A 843 3.50 -5.92 -24.46
CA ASP A 843 2.66 -7.04 -24.01
C ASP A 843 3.50 -8.26 -23.55
N ARG A 844 4.68 -8.04 -22.96
CA ARG A 844 5.60 -9.11 -22.53
C ARG A 844 6.08 -8.96 -21.09
N THR A 845 6.44 -7.75 -20.71
CA THR A 845 7.01 -7.47 -19.40
C THR A 845 6.08 -6.57 -18.62
N VAL A 846 5.85 -6.90 -17.35
CA VAL A 846 5.08 -6.08 -16.40
C VAL A 846 5.94 -5.77 -15.19
N ILE A 847 5.93 -4.53 -14.71
CA ILE A 847 6.40 -4.16 -13.37
C ILE A 847 5.19 -3.66 -12.58
N CYS A 848 4.94 -4.23 -11.41
CA CYS A 848 3.86 -3.82 -10.51
C CYS A 848 4.35 -3.82 -9.06
N GLY A 849 3.91 -2.86 -8.26
CA GLY A 849 4.28 -2.77 -6.84
C GLY A 849 3.87 -1.46 -6.21
N SER A 850 4.67 -0.95 -5.29
CA SER A 850 4.38 0.27 -4.54
C SER A 850 5.11 1.54 -5.05
N SER A 851 6.12 1.38 -5.91
CA SER A 851 7.06 2.46 -6.25
C SER A 851 6.49 3.47 -7.24
N ASN A 852 6.38 4.72 -6.82
CA ASN A 852 6.01 5.83 -7.69
C ASN A 852 7.18 6.22 -8.63
N ILE A 853 6.91 6.91 -9.73
CA ILE A 853 7.98 7.53 -10.54
C ILE A 853 8.29 8.90 -9.93
N ASN A 854 9.15 8.88 -8.91
CA ASN A 854 9.69 10.02 -8.18
C ASN A 854 10.99 9.61 -7.47
N ASP A 855 11.81 10.57 -7.02
CA ASP A 855 13.07 10.27 -6.34
C ASP A 855 12.83 9.57 -5.00
N ARG A 856 11.75 9.92 -4.30
CA ARG A 856 11.31 9.27 -3.06
C ARG A 856 11.20 7.74 -3.18
N SER A 857 10.66 7.22 -4.27
CA SER A 857 10.51 5.78 -4.47
C SER A 857 11.68 5.14 -5.24
N GLN A 858 12.39 5.90 -6.08
CA GLN A 858 13.33 5.32 -7.06
C GLN A 858 14.81 5.33 -6.65
N LEU A 859 15.24 6.21 -5.72
CA LEU A 859 16.66 6.33 -5.35
C LEU A 859 17.15 5.30 -4.33
N GLY A 860 16.24 4.53 -3.72
CA GLY A 860 16.59 3.47 -2.76
C GLY A 860 16.85 3.94 -1.33
N PHE A 861 17.33 5.17 -1.15
CA PHE A 861 17.68 5.73 0.17
C PHE A 861 16.64 6.66 0.79
N HIS A 862 15.51 6.87 0.11
CA HIS A 862 14.33 7.56 0.61
C HIS A 862 13.29 6.53 1.11
N ASP A 863 12.08 6.49 0.58
CA ASP A 863 11.04 5.55 1.00
C ASP A 863 11.44 4.11 0.65
N SER A 864 11.06 3.16 1.51
CA SER A 864 11.18 1.76 1.15
C SER A 864 10.02 1.30 0.31
N GLU A 865 10.32 0.53 -0.72
CA GLU A 865 9.37 0.07 -1.74
C GLU A 865 9.66 -1.36 -2.14
N LEU A 866 8.64 -2.08 -2.60
CA LEU A 866 8.77 -3.43 -3.16
C LEU A 866 7.99 -3.52 -4.47
N SER A 867 8.54 -4.19 -5.48
CA SER A 867 7.88 -4.43 -6.76
C SER A 867 8.28 -5.78 -7.34
N ILE A 868 7.47 -6.26 -8.28
CA ILE A 868 7.70 -7.52 -9.00
C ILE A 868 7.80 -7.23 -10.49
N VAL A 869 8.86 -7.74 -11.13
CA VAL A 869 9.06 -7.74 -12.58
C VAL A 869 8.62 -9.11 -13.11
N MET A 870 7.77 -9.14 -14.13
CA MET A 870 7.08 -10.36 -14.57
C MET A 870 7.16 -10.53 -16.09
N GLU A 871 7.53 -11.73 -16.52
CA GLU A 871 7.56 -12.15 -17.92
C GLU A 871 6.91 -13.54 -18.03
N ASP A 872 5.85 -13.64 -18.82
CA ASP A 872 5.08 -14.88 -18.93
C ASP A 872 5.63 -15.78 -20.06
N ALA A 873 6.03 -17.01 -19.71
CA ALA A 873 6.43 -18.00 -20.69
C ALA A 873 5.22 -18.56 -21.47
N HIS A 874 4.01 -18.46 -20.92
CA HIS A 874 2.79 -18.74 -21.66
C HIS A 874 2.51 -17.60 -22.63
N THR A 875 2.49 -17.93 -23.92
CA THR A 875 2.32 -16.93 -24.97
C THR A 875 0.86 -16.83 -25.41
N LEU A 876 0.44 -15.61 -25.72
CA LEU A 876 -0.86 -15.29 -26.32
C LEU A 876 -0.62 -14.82 -27.77
N PRO A 877 -1.09 -15.56 -28.78
CA PRO A 877 -1.05 -15.09 -30.17
C PRO A 877 -1.89 -13.82 -30.33
N THR A 878 -1.27 -12.78 -30.89
CA THR A 878 -1.90 -11.48 -31.11
C THR A 878 -1.29 -10.78 -32.33
N LYS A 879 -1.61 -9.50 -32.53
CA LYS A 879 -0.93 -8.64 -33.48
C LYS A 879 -0.23 -7.48 -32.80
N MET A 880 0.79 -6.97 -33.45
CA MET A 880 1.55 -5.78 -33.06
C MET A 880 1.87 -5.00 -34.34
N ASP A 881 1.25 -3.83 -34.50
CA ASP A 881 1.33 -3.04 -35.74
C ASP A 881 0.91 -3.86 -36.97
N GLY A 882 -0.21 -4.58 -36.85
CA GLY A 882 -0.81 -5.42 -37.87
C GLY A 882 -0.08 -6.75 -38.15
N LYS A 883 1.10 -6.98 -37.57
CA LYS A 883 1.92 -8.19 -37.76
C LYS A 883 1.64 -9.20 -36.66
N GLU A 884 1.68 -10.49 -37.00
CA GLU A 884 1.59 -11.57 -36.01
C GLU A 884 2.67 -11.42 -34.92
N PHE A 885 2.25 -11.53 -33.67
CA PHE A 885 3.09 -11.32 -32.51
C PHE A 885 2.74 -12.31 -31.40
N MET A 886 3.76 -12.84 -30.72
CA MET A 886 3.58 -13.66 -29.53
C MET A 886 3.83 -12.79 -28.31
N ALA A 887 2.73 -12.41 -27.65
CA ALA A 887 2.73 -11.68 -26.39
C ALA A 887 2.86 -12.65 -25.21
N GLY A 888 3.25 -12.15 -24.04
CA GLY A 888 3.11 -12.88 -22.78
C GLY A 888 1.65 -12.80 -22.30
N HIS A 889 1.07 -13.93 -21.91
CA HIS A 889 -0.34 -14.01 -21.56
C HIS A 889 -0.71 -13.08 -20.39
N HIS A 890 0.07 -13.08 -19.31
CA HIS A 890 -0.14 -12.18 -18.17
C HIS A 890 -0.14 -10.69 -18.58
N ALA A 891 0.88 -10.25 -19.31
CA ALA A 891 1.02 -8.86 -19.74
C ALA A 891 -0.11 -8.42 -20.68
N ALA A 892 -0.42 -9.25 -21.70
CA ALA A 892 -1.46 -8.94 -22.68
C ALA A 892 -2.86 -8.93 -22.05
N SER A 893 -3.20 -9.92 -21.20
CA SER A 893 -4.51 -9.97 -20.56
C SER A 893 -4.75 -8.77 -19.63
N LEU A 894 -3.74 -8.38 -18.84
CA LEU A 894 -3.80 -7.20 -17.98
C LEU A 894 -3.99 -5.91 -18.79
N ARG A 895 -3.17 -5.72 -19.84
CA ARG A 895 -3.28 -4.52 -20.69
C ARG A 895 -4.62 -4.45 -21.41
N ARG A 896 -5.15 -5.59 -21.87
CA ARG A 896 -6.48 -5.67 -22.51
C ARG A 896 -7.60 -5.28 -21.56
N ILE A 897 -7.61 -5.79 -20.32
CA ILE A 897 -8.68 -5.46 -19.39
C ILE A 897 -8.66 -3.97 -19.00
N LEU A 898 -7.48 -3.41 -18.71
CA LEU A 898 -7.29 -1.99 -18.38
C LEU A 898 -7.75 -1.09 -19.53
N TRP A 899 -7.32 -1.40 -20.76
CA TRP A 899 -7.71 -0.58 -21.91
C TRP A 899 -9.20 -0.66 -22.18
N ARG A 900 -9.82 -1.83 -21.99
CA ARG A 900 -11.26 -1.97 -22.16
C ARG A 900 -12.03 -1.20 -21.09
N GLU A 901 -11.57 -1.19 -19.84
CA GLU A 901 -12.15 -0.37 -18.78
C GLU A 901 -12.07 1.12 -19.12
N HIS A 902 -10.86 1.63 -19.41
CA HIS A 902 -10.62 3.04 -19.73
C HIS A 902 -11.41 3.52 -20.96
N LEU A 903 -11.70 2.60 -21.88
CA LEU A 903 -12.51 2.82 -23.06
C LEU A 903 -14.02 2.60 -22.84
N GLY A 904 -14.45 1.96 -21.75
CA GLY A 904 -15.87 1.62 -21.52
C GLY A 904 -16.36 0.45 -22.38
N LEU A 905 -15.53 -0.60 -22.53
CA LEU A 905 -15.74 -1.81 -23.35
C LEU A 905 -15.89 -3.08 -22.50
N ILE A 906 -16.24 -2.92 -21.23
CA ILE A 906 -16.58 -3.99 -20.29
C ILE A 906 -17.88 -3.63 -19.58
N PRO A 907 -18.68 -4.62 -19.13
CA PRO A 907 -19.88 -4.34 -18.35
C PRO A 907 -19.52 -3.77 -16.95
N PRO A 908 -20.42 -2.99 -16.32
CA PRO A 908 -20.31 -2.64 -14.90
C PRO A 908 -20.21 -3.89 -14.01
N GLN A 909 -19.49 -3.77 -12.89
CA GLN A 909 -19.34 -4.86 -11.92
C GLN A 909 -20.46 -4.84 -10.88
N GLU A 910 -20.94 -6.03 -10.54
CA GLU A 910 -21.77 -6.27 -9.36
C GLU A 910 -20.94 -6.12 -8.07
N MET A 911 -21.56 -5.70 -6.97
CA MET A 911 -20.84 -5.51 -5.69
C MET A 911 -20.35 -6.84 -5.10
N ASP A 912 -21.17 -7.89 -5.20
CA ASP A 912 -20.79 -9.24 -4.79
C ASP A 912 -19.84 -9.85 -5.81
N ALA A 913 -18.71 -10.37 -5.33
CA ALA A 913 -17.65 -10.96 -6.14
C ALA A 913 -17.44 -12.46 -5.87
N GLU A 914 -18.32 -13.10 -5.10
CA GLU A 914 -18.16 -14.51 -4.70
C GLU A 914 -18.05 -15.47 -5.89
N GLN A 915 -18.76 -15.17 -7.00
CA GLN A 915 -18.73 -15.97 -8.24
C GLN A 915 -17.84 -15.36 -9.32
N ASP A 916 -17.19 -14.22 -9.05
CA ASP A 916 -16.31 -13.57 -10.01
C ASP A 916 -14.91 -14.19 -9.90
N VAL A 917 -14.50 -14.90 -10.95
CA VAL A 917 -13.19 -15.55 -10.98
C VAL A 917 -12.06 -14.53 -10.81
N ASN A 918 -12.19 -13.30 -11.29
CA ASN A 918 -11.14 -12.28 -11.16
C ASN A 918 -10.90 -11.85 -9.70
N ALA A 919 -11.91 -11.98 -8.85
CA ALA A 919 -11.85 -11.64 -7.44
C ALA A 919 -11.37 -12.79 -6.53
N GLN A 920 -11.08 -13.97 -7.10
CA GLN A 920 -10.61 -15.14 -6.34
C GLN A 920 -9.08 -15.20 -6.25
N PRO A 921 -8.51 -15.85 -5.21
CA PRO A 921 -7.07 -16.08 -5.13
C PRO A 921 -6.47 -16.83 -6.36
N PRO A 922 -5.13 -16.80 -6.58
CA PRO A 922 -4.49 -17.41 -7.75
C PRO A 922 -4.66 -18.93 -7.90
N ASP A 923 -5.02 -19.65 -6.85
CA ASP A 923 -5.33 -21.09 -6.89
C ASP A 923 -6.78 -21.42 -7.27
N ASP A 924 -7.67 -20.42 -7.31
CA ASP A 924 -9.10 -20.58 -7.59
C ASP A 924 -9.49 -20.08 -9.01
N GLY A 925 -8.56 -20.14 -9.95
CA GLY A 925 -8.81 -19.87 -11.37
C GLY A 925 -8.00 -18.72 -11.94
N TYR A 926 -7.84 -18.74 -13.27
CA TYR A 926 -7.16 -17.70 -14.04
C TYR A 926 -8.05 -16.48 -14.20
N ASN A 927 -7.43 -15.32 -14.44
CA ASN A 927 -8.17 -14.11 -14.78
C ASN A 927 -9.01 -14.31 -16.06
N ASP A 928 -10.26 -13.86 -16.03
CA ASP A 928 -11.09 -13.67 -17.21
C ASP A 928 -11.00 -12.22 -17.68
N PHE A 929 -10.41 -12.02 -18.86
CA PHE A 929 -10.31 -10.72 -19.52
C PHE A 929 -11.32 -10.55 -20.65
N TYR A 930 -12.39 -11.37 -20.64
CA TYR A 930 -13.43 -11.46 -21.67
C TYR A 930 -12.83 -11.76 -23.05
N ALA A 931 -12.01 -12.82 -23.10
CA ALA A 931 -11.24 -13.18 -24.28
C ALA A 931 -12.15 -13.58 -25.46
N ASN A 932 -11.70 -13.27 -26.69
CA ASN A 932 -12.32 -13.67 -27.95
C ASN A 932 -13.68 -13.03 -28.27
N ASP A 933 -14.10 -11.99 -27.54
CA ASP A 933 -15.20 -11.14 -27.96
C ASP A 933 -14.74 -10.05 -28.96
N GLU A 934 -15.69 -9.28 -29.51
CA GLU A 934 -15.38 -8.23 -30.48
C GLU A 934 -14.56 -7.07 -29.89
N ASN A 935 -14.71 -6.81 -28.59
CA ASN A 935 -14.00 -5.74 -27.90
C ASN A 935 -12.55 -6.16 -27.56
N ASP A 936 -12.32 -7.44 -27.25
CA ASP A 936 -11.00 -8.04 -27.12
C ASP A 936 -10.23 -7.96 -28.45
N ALA A 937 -10.89 -8.31 -29.56
CA ALA A 937 -10.29 -8.20 -30.89
C ALA A 937 -9.88 -6.76 -31.24
N LEU A 938 -10.68 -5.77 -30.83
CA LEU A 938 -10.40 -4.36 -31.03
C LEU A 938 -9.16 -3.90 -30.25
N VAL A 939 -9.00 -4.33 -29.00
CA VAL A 939 -7.84 -3.96 -28.17
C VAL A 939 -6.64 -4.89 -28.35
N ALA A 940 -6.74 -5.96 -29.14
CA ALA A 940 -5.71 -6.99 -29.22
C ALA A 940 -4.33 -6.44 -29.65
N ASP A 941 -4.32 -5.53 -30.64
CA ASP A 941 -3.13 -4.88 -31.17
C ASP A 941 -3.00 -3.44 -30.64
N PRO A 942 -2.10 -3.18 -29.68
CA PRO A 942 -1.97 -1.86 -29.04
C PRO A 942 -1.45 -0.77 -29.98
N LEU A 943 -0.92 -1.14 -31.16
CA LEU A 943 -0.44 -0.23 -32.18
C LEU A 943 -1.42 -0.08 -33.36
N ASN A 944 -2.59 -0.70 -33.31
CA ASN A 944 -3.62 -0.54 -34.34
C ASN A 944 -4.11 0.93 -34.44
N ASP A 945 -4.33 1.39 -35.67
CA ASP A 945 -4.73 2.79 -35.93
C ASP A 945 -6.21 3.06 -35.64
N ASP A 946 -7.09 2.08 -35.86
CA ASP A 946 -8.53 2.21 -35.55
C ASP A 946 -8.74 2.23 -34.02
N LEU A 947 -8.03 1.36 -33.30
CA LEU A 947 -7.99 1.38 -31.84
C LEU A 947 -7.46 2.73 -31.33
N TRP A 948 -6.34 3.19 -31.87
CA TRP A 948 -5.74 4.46 -31.46
C TRP A 948 -6.66 5.65 -31.73
N LYS A 949 -7.32 5.65 -32.89
CA LYS A 949 -8.32 6.65 -33.23
C LYS A 949 -9.46 6.64 -32.22
N MET A 950 -10.00 5.47 -31.86
CA MET A 950 -11.02 5.36 -30.82
C MET A 950 -10.52 5.90 -29.47
N TRP A 951 -9.31 5.53 -29.07
CA TRP A 951 -8.67 5.99 -27.84
C TRP A 951 -8.61 7.51 -27.78
N THR A 952 -8.06 8.16 -28.80
CA THR A 952 -7.91 9.62 -28.85
C THR A 952 -9.23 10.35 -29.08
N ASP A 953 -10.17 9.77 -29.82
CA ASP A 953 -11.50 10.37 -30.04
C ASP A 953 -12.31 10.36 -28.74
N ARG A 954 -12.27 9.26 -27.97
CA ARG A 954 -12.91 9.18 -26.65
C ARG A 954 -12.28 10.16 -25.67
N ALA A 955 -10.95 10.19 -25.57
CA ALA A 955 -10.26 11.18 -24.73
C ALA A 955 -10.67 12.61 -25.08
N THR A 956 -10.68 12.95 -26.37
CA THR A 956 -11.11 14.27 -26.86
C THR A 956 -12.56 14.59 -26.53
N CYS A 957 -13.47 13.64 -26.78
CA CYS A 957 -14.89 13.79 -26.51
C CYS A 957 -15.15 13.98 -25.01
N ASN A 958 -14.63 13.08 -24.18
CA ASN A 958 -14.79 13.11 -22.74
C ASN A 958 -14.24 14.42 -22.16
N THR A 959 -13.00 14.82 -22.51
CA THR A 959 -12.42 16.11 -22.08
C THR A 959 -13.32 17.29 -22.47
N GLY A 960 -13.88 17.28 -23.68
CA GLY A 960 -14.80 18.32 -24.15
C GLY A 960 -16.08 18.40 -23.34
N VAL A 961 -16.71 17.26 -23.05
CA VAL A 961 -17.96 17.20 -22.27
C VAL A 961 -17.72 17.62 -20.83
N PHE A 962 -16.67 17.10 -20.17
CA PHE A 962 -16.35 17.48 -18.79
C PHE A 962 -16.03 18.97 -18.63
N ARG A 963 -15.27 19.55 -19.58
CA ARG A 963 -15.05 21.00 -19.65
C ARG A 963 -16.37 21.76 -19.82
N HIS A 964 -17.20 21.34 -20.77
CA HIS A 964 -18.43 22.04 -21.11
C HIS A 964 -19.46 22.05 -19.96
N LEU A 965 -19.72 20.89 -19.36
CA LEU A 965 -20.78 20.75 -18.36
C LEU A 965 -20.34 21.20 -16.98
N PHE A 966 -19.11 20.90 -16.59
CA PHE A 966 -18.67 21.03 -15.19
C PHE A 966 -17.56 22.04 -14.99
N HIS A 967 -17.01 22.62 -16.06
CA HIS A 967 -15.76 23.38 -15.98
C HIS A 967 -14.70 22.56 -15.20
N ALA A 968 -14.54 21.29 -15.59
CA ALA A 968 -13.62 20.40 -14.90
C ALA A 968 -12.19 20.94 -14.96
N ASP A 969 -11.56 21.09 -13.79
CA ASP A 969 -10.17 21.48 -13.64
C ASP A 969 -9.27 20.24 -13.40
N PRO A 970 -8.00 20.29 -13.81
CA PRO A 970 -7.31 21.33 -14.58
C PRO A 970 -7.63 21.29 -16.10
N ASP A 971 -7.31 22.37 -16.83
CA ASP A 971 -7.61 22.50 -18.27
C ASP A 971 -6.55 23.29 -19.06
N ASP A 972 -6.29 22.89 -20.32
CA ASP A 972 -5.29 23.54 -21.20
C ASP A 972 -5.61 24.99 -21.59
N HIS A 973 -6.86 25.43 -21.44
CA HIS A 973 -7.24 26.83 -21.68
C HIS A 973 -6.87 27.75 -20.52
N ILE A 974 -6.52 27.19 -19.36
CA ILE A 974 -6.16 27.93 -18.15
C ILE A 974 -4.64 28.03 -18.07
N LYS A 975 -4.04 29.15 -18.49
CA LYS A 975 -2.58 29.29 -18.57
C LYS A 975 -1.99 30.10 -17.43
N THR A 976 -2.82 30.89 -16.75
CA THR A 976 -2.45 31.76 -15.63
C THR A 976 -3.42 31.58 -14.47
N PHE A 977 -3.04 32.06 -13.27
CA PHE A 977 -3.98 32.09 -12.13
C PHE A 977 -5.16 33.03 -12.38
N GLU A 978 -5.01 34.07 -13.21
CA GLU A 978 -6.12 34.94 -13.63
C GLU A 978 -7.12 34.18 -14.50
N ASP A 979 -6.64 33.34 -15.43
CA ASP A 979 -7.52 32.45 -16.19
C ASP A 979 -8.25 31.47 -15.26
N TYR A 980 -7.55 30.96 -14.24
CA TYR A 980 -8.11 30.02 -13.27
C TYR A 980 -9.22 30.68 -12.45
N ASP A 981 -9.01 31.92 -11.98
CA ASP A 981 -10.02 32.68 -11.25
C ASP A 981 -11.26 33.01 -12.09
N HIS A 982 -11.10 33.23 -13.40
CA HIS A 982 -12.23 33.42 -14.31
C HIS A 982 -12.95 32.11 -14.67
N PHE A 983 -12.24 30.99 -14.68
CA PHE A 983 -12.78 29.68 -15.04
C PHE A 983 -13.54 29.02 -13.90
N MET A 984 -13.01 29.12 -12.68
CA MET A 984 -13.61 28.53 -11.49
C MET A 984 -14.93 29.23 -11.14
N PRO A 985 -15.96 28.48 -10.71
CA PRO A 985 -17.22 29.09 -10.35
C PRO A 985 -17.09 30.01 -9.13
N ALA A 986 -18.04 30.93 -8.97
CA ALA A 986 -18.13 31.76 -7.78
C ALA A 986 -18.20 30.89 -6.51
N LYS A 987 -17.68 31.36 -5.37
CA LYS A 987 -17.63 30.61 -4.10
C LYS A 987 -18.96 30.03 -3.61
N SER A 988 -20.09 30.47 -4.15
CA SER A 988 -21.42 29.94 -3.84
C SER A 988 -21.76 28.63 -4.58
N HIS A 989 -20.96 28.22 -5.55
CA HIS A 989 -21.19 27.01 -6.35
C HIS A 989 -20.32 25.85 -5.86
N LYS A 990 -20.90 24.66 -5.74
CA LYS A 990 -20.18 23.46 -5.28
C LYS A 990 -19.22 22.97 -6.38
N ALA A 991 -17.97 22.72 -6.02
CA ALA A 991 -17.00 22.11 -6.94
C ALA A 991 -17.50 20.75 -7.43
N GLY A 992 -17.12 20.37 -8.66
CA GLY A 992 -17.54 19.11 -9.28
C GLY A 992 -18.99 19.08 -9.80
N HIS A 993 -19.83 20.08 -9.50
CA HIS A 993 -21.21 20.15 -9.98
C HIS A 993 -21.30 20.90 -11.33
N LEU A 994 -22.47 20.82 -11.99
CA LEU A 994 -22.73 21.51 -13.26
C LEU A 994 -22.40 23.00 -13.15
N PHE A 995 -21.56 23.51 -14.05
CA PHE A 995 -21.12 24.91 -14.01
C PHE A 995 -22.24 25.89 -14.38
N ASP A 996 -23.02 25.59 -15.42
CA ASP A 996 -24.14 26.43 -15.86
C ASP A 996 -25.47 25.88 -15.32
N PRO A 997 -26.03 26.46 -14.24
CA PRO A 997 -27.29 26.00 -13.66
C PRO A 997 -28.50 26.29 -14.57
N TYR A 998 -28.36 27.13 -15.60
CA TYR A 998 -29.44 27.48 -16.53
C TYR A 998 -29.54 26.51 -17.71
N GLN A 999 -28.57 25.61 -17.88
CA GLN A 999 -28.63 24.60 -18.92
C GLN A 999 -29.80 23.62 -18.63
N PRO A 1000 -30.70 23.36 -19.60
CA PRO A 1000 -31.82 22.43 -19.39
C PRO A 1000 -31.34 21.01 -19.08
N VAL A 1001 -31.99 20.33 -18.14
CA VAL A 1001 -31.59 18.99 -17.67
C VAL A 1001 -31.51 17.96 -18.80
N ASP A 1002 -32.46 18.03 -19.74
CA ASP A 1002 -32.51 17.16 -20.93
C ASP A 1002 -31.29 17.36 -21.84
N SER A 1003 -30.71 18.56 -21.84
CA SER A 1003 -29.47 18.82 -22.56
C SER A 1003 -28.28 18.22 -21.84
N VAL A 1004 -28.18 18.41 -20.52
CA VAL A 1004 -27.10 17.84 -19.69
C VAL A 1004 -27.02 16.33 -19.88
N ARG A 1005 -28.15 15.64 -19.75
CA ARG A 1005 -28.21 14.18 -19.87
C ARG A 1005 -27.77 13.68 -21.25
N ARG A 1006 -28.19 14.35 -22.32
CA ARG A 1006 -27.75 14.02 -23.70
C ARG A 1006 -26.28 14.32 -23.97
N GLU A 1007 -25.70 15.30 -23.28
CA GLU A 1007 -24.25 15.54 -23.34
C GLU A 1007 -23.48 14.43 -22.60
N LEU A 1008 -23.98 13.98 -21.44
CA LEU A 1008 -23.39 12.84 -20.70
C LEU A 1008 -23.46 11.52 -21.48
N ASP A 1009 -24.48 11.28 -22.31
CA ASP A 1009 -24.54 10.10 -23.20
C ASP A 1009 -23.31 9.90 -24.08
N LYS A 1010 -22.59 11.00 -24.38
CA LYS A 1010 -21.40 10.99 -25.23
C LYS A 1010 -20.16 10.46 -24.51
N ILE A 1011 -20.16 10.49 -23.18
CA ILE A 1011 -19.04 10.00 -22.38
C ILE A 1011 -19.01 8.48 -22.44
N LYS A 1012 -17.85 7.93 -22.82
CA LYS A 1012 -17.59 6.49 -22.82
C LYS A 1012 -16.22 6.20 -22.25
N GLY A 1013 -16.17 5.26 -21.31
CA GLY A 1013 -15.02 5.02 -20.45
C GLY A 1013 -14.66 6.25 -19.62
N HIS A 1014 -13.43 6.24 -19.10
CA HIS A 1014 -12.94 7.23 -18.14
C HIS A 1014 -11.83 8.10 -18.71
N LEU A 1015 -11.32 7.76 -19.90
CA LEU A 1015 -10.14 8.39 -20.49
C LEU A 1015 -10.39 9.86 -20.86
N VAL A 1016 -9.48 10.74 -20.46
CA VAL A 1016 -9.41 12.16 -20.86
C VAL A 1016 -7.95 12.58 -21.09
N TRP A 1017 -7.73 13.64 -21.87
CA TRP A 1017 -6.39 14.20 -22.06
C TRP A 1017 -5.83 14.82 -20.77
N MET A 1018 -4.53 14.61 -20.52
CA MET A 1018 -3.82 15.33 -19.48
C MET A 1018 -3.59 16.79 -19.91
N PRO A 1019 -3.97 17.79 -19.11
CA PRO A 1019 -3.85 19.21 -19.47
C PRO A 1019 -2.41 19.74 -19.29
N LEU A 1020 -1.52 19.41 -20.23
CA LEU A 1020 -0.09 19.77 -20.18
C LEU A 1020 0.18 21.29 -20.20
N MET A 1021 -0.77 22.08 -20.68
CA MET A 1021 -0.69 23.55 -20.80
C MET A 1021 -1.26 24.29 -19.58
N PHE A 1022 -1.83 23.57 -18.62
CA PHE A 1022 -2.42 24.16 -17.42
C PHE A 1022 -1.40 24.95 -16.59
N LEU A 1023 -1.68 26.23 -16.31
CA LEU A 1023 -0.81 27.15 -15.56
C LEU A 1023 0.63 27.26 -16.11
N LYS A 1024 0.85 26.97 -17.40
CA LYS A 1024 2.19 27.00 -17.99
C LYS A 1024 2.86 28.39 -17.99
N ASP A 1025 2.06 29.45 -17.94
CA ASP A 1025 2.50 30.85 -17.96
C ASP A 1025 2.47 31.46 -16.54
N ALA A 1026 2.27 30.64 -15.50
CA ALA A 1026 2.29 31.01 -14.10
C ALA A 1026 3.44 30.34 -13.33
N GLU A 1027 3.91 30.99 -12.28
CA GLU A 1027 4.83 30.39 -11.31
C GLU A 1027 4.01 29.55 -10.33
N MET A 1028 3.94 28.23 -10.57
CA MET A 1028 3.12 27.33 -9.76
C MET A 1028 3.66 27.14 -8.33
N ALA A 1029 4.99 27.19 -8.16
CA ALA A 1029 5.65 27.03 -6.88
C ALA A 1029 6.62 28.18 -6.61
N GLU A 1030 6.15 29.23 -5.95
CA GLU A 1030 7.03 30.29 -5.45
C GLU A 1030 7.96 29.72 -4.36
N LYS A 1031 9.27 29.95 -4.49
CA LYS A 1031 10.25 29.55 -3.48
C LYS A 1031 9.98 30.31 -2.17
N GLY A 1032 9.58 29.58 -1.12
CA GLY A 1032 9.10 30.14 0.15
C GLY A 1032 9.39 29.25 1.35
N MET A 1033 8.75 29.47 2.50
CA MET A 1033 9.01 28.63 3.69
C MET A 1033 8.59 27.16 3.53
N GLN A 1034 7.58 26.86 2.70
CA GLN A 1034 7.08 25.50 2.47
C GLN A 1034 7.85 24.74 1.36
N VAL A 1035 8.35 25.45 0.36
CA VAL A 1035 9.17 24.91 -0.74
C VAL A 1035 10.50 25.66 -0.75
N ASN A 1036 11.51 25.06 -0.13
CA ASN A 1036 12.87 25.57 -0.04
C ASN A 1036 13.89 24.44 -0.22
N SER A 1037 15.18 24.77 -0.22
CA SER A 1037 16.27 23.81 -0.43
C SER A 1037 16.31 22.63 0.54
N TRP A 1038 15.60 22.70 1.67
CA TRP A 1038 15.49 21.61 2.66
C TRP A 1038 14.21 20.78 2.53
N THR A 1039 13.16 21.32 1.91
CA THR A 1039 11.86 20.64 1.73
C THR A 1039 11.62 20.20 0.29
N GLU A 1040 12.46 20.61 -0.66
CA GLU A 1040 12.35 20.27 -2.07
C GLU A 1040 12.30 18.75 -2.30
N SER A 1041 13.16 17.99 -1.61
CA SER A 1041 13.22 16.53 -1.69
C SER A 1041 11.99 15.81 -1.13
N VAL A 1042 11.11 16.52 -0.40
CA VAL A 1042 9.84 15.95 0.08
C VAL A 1042 8.85 15.80 -1.09
N TYR A 1043 8.95 16.66 -2.10
CA TYR A 1043 8.01 16.75 -3.21
C TYR A 1043 8.52 16.10 -4.52
N THR A 1044 9.73 15.51 -4.52
CA THR A 1044 10.39 14.99 -5.73
C THR A 1044 10.56 13.50 -5.80
#